data_AF-A0A644VPZ2-F1
#
_entry.id   AF-A0A644VPZ2-F1
#
_cell.length_a   1.000
_cell.length_b   1.000
_cell.length_c   1.000
_cell.angle_alpha   90.00
_cell.angle_beta   90.00
_cell.angle_gamma   90.00
#
_symmetry.space_group_name_H-M   'P 1'
#
loop_
_entity.id
_entity.type
_entity.pdbx_description
1 polymer ?
#
loop_
_entity_poly.entity_id
_entity_poly.type
_entity_poly.pdbx_seq_one_letter_code
_entity_poly.pdbx_strand_id
1 'polypeptide(L)'
;MKNKVNIIINDQLAKGYEGETILSAARRLGIEIPTLCDDPRLEPFTSCYVCVVEVDGMRGMQPSCSTRIAEGMKISTHSEKVLKARKTALELMLSNHYADCTGPCKQTCPAGVDVQGYISLIEKGLYNDAIAVIKETNPLPAICGRVCVRPCEVACRRNLLDEGAPVGIDYLKRFASDIDLDSPNKFKPHIHPDTGKRVAVIGAGPGGLSAAFFLRKEGHAVDIYEASPAPGGWLRYGIPEYRLPNDLLQREVDNITEMGVNIHYNKRLGDNISHKDLKLKYNATILAIGSQKGTGIGCEGDDADGVFAGTDFLKALELNKSDKPDFTGKTVVVVGGGNTAMDCCRTSRRLGASKVYVIYRRTEKEMPANPIEIHESKLEGVEYMFLTLPLKVKKDEKGHIKGMICIRMELGEPDASGRRRPVPVPDSEFEIDVDIALAAIGQKTDIHFLNDINSNETTGQLAANKWGDLDADKNTLQTGIPSMFAAGDGVTGPATLIQAIAQARIAALSCHQYLTGQPVKPRKKEFISKRENFREQTPADFAGKFARQLRHEMPVLDPDQRNNFKEVELGYENETVARQEAARCLECGCTAYFDCDLKKYSTEYEAEQKHFEGEHREYEVDFRHPYIEIDNNKCILCARCVRICHEVVGANALGLVNRGFDTFVAPSMGNSLSDTQCESCGLCLSTCPTGALSENKLFKPGPVKTESFSTICNYCSVGCTLEIHHRNGFVMEVKGKEGLVNQDGNICRYGKFGYQYLNDRSRLTVPMLKKNGKHEPIEWDEAFEILEAKIRSSVPGESAFFAGARLTNEEQYLVQKLARAGAKTNNIGSFHYLGRGTGYTKLTKANLPFPELTESSRVYLLGAEVSRDNAVAGFMIWNNRKMKGIPVEVITALDKSTSEHKADNIIRIKSYYHFVKAVNHYLLTHKLENQLFIRDLIDNFEEYKTHTLHESFSDLAKASGVDREETIIRFAVDYNNEKAAVIVFSEKKLSGRTCSEIFNLACITGKHGKTGSGLMLLKEKNNSHGLHDMGVMSNLGPGACDWEDPILRQTFEHSWNCGELPSGNGCTLHDMRSGKYKNLFIFGEDPAGCAINQDEVRNWFSKAGFVMVQDYFMTETAKMADLVLPASLPWETGGTFTNSQKVIQKIDKASEPVIQCEGWKQTDMLLSRLGLGTFETVDDIIFEVASLLPKYCTSSKLRFRITEEDNFNPMFRHGCDAVNRRFDLEFEKAFSES
;
A
#
# COMPACT_ATOMS: atom_id res chain seq x y z
N MET A 1 33.40 17.11 21.70
CA MET A 1 33.13 15.68 21.98
C MET A 1 32.42 15.59 23.32
N LYS A 2 31.27 14.89 23.42
CA LYS A 2 30.59 14.67 24.71
C LYS A 2 31.35 13.64 25.54
N ASN A 3 31.47 13.84 26.85
CA ASN A 3 32.10 12.85 27.74
C ASN A 3 31.27 11.56 27.74
N LYS A 4 31.95 10.41 27.89
CA LYS A 4 31.29 9.11 28.02
C LYS A 4 31.05 8.81 29.49
N VAL A 5 29.88 8.26 29.80
CA VAL A 5 29.51 7.78 31.14
C VAL A 5 29.27 6.27 31.12
N ASN A 6 29.60 5.58 32.20
CA ASN A 6 29.28 4.16 32.36
C ASN A 6 27.91 4.01 33.02
N ILE A 7 27.04 3.20 32.42
CA ILE A 7 25.72 2.85 32.95
C ILE A 7 25.57 1.33 32.98
N ILE A 8 24.63 0.84 33.77
CA ILE A 8 24.22 -0.56 33.80
C ILE A 8 22.76 -0.60 33.37
N ILE A 9 22.45 -1.30 32.28
CA ILE A 9 21.07 -1.46 31.80
C ILE A 9 20.77 -2.94 31.66
N ASN A 10 19.71 -3.42 32.31
CA ASN A 10 19.36 -4.85 32.36
C ASN A 10 20.55 -5.74 32.76
N ASP A 11 21.26 -5.33 33.83
CA ASP A 11 22.47 -5.98 34.35
C ASP A 11 23.67 -6.02 33.40
N GLN A 12 23.62 -5.30 32.27
CA GLN A 12 24.72 -5.19 31.31
C GLN A 12 25.41 -3.84 31.42
N LEU A 13 26.74 -3.85 31.54
CA LEU A 13 27.57 -2.64 31.51
C LEU A 13 27.59 -2.03 30.10
N ALA A 14 27.21 -0.77 29.99
CA ALA A 14 27.16 -0.05 28.73
C ALA A 14 27.75 1.37 28.84
N LYS A 15 28.14 1.93 27.70
CA LYS A 15 28.63 3.32 27.61
C LYS A 15 27.58 4.25 27.03
N GLY A 16 27.34 5.33 27.76
CA GLY A 16 26.46 6.45 27.44
C GLY A 16 27.23 7.71 27.05
N TYR A 17 26.54 8.69 26.49
CA TYR A 17 27.05 10.07 26.38
C TYR A 17 26.41 10.97 27.43
N GLU A 18 27.21 11.85 28.04
CA GLU A 18 26.71 12.83 28.99
C GLU A 18 25.58 13.69 28.37
N GLY A 19 24.46 13.82 29.09
CA GLY A 19 23.26 14.52 28.62
C GLY A 19 22.38 13.73 27.62
N GLU A 20 22.73 12.49 27.27
CA GLU A 20 21.86 11.56 26.53
C GLU A 20 20.68 11.12 27.42
N THR A 21 19.50 10.90 26.85
CA THR A 21 18.37 10.31 27.60
C THR A 21 18.55 8.80 27.71
N ILE A 22 17.89 8.17 28.69
CA ILE A 22 17.88 6.70 28.80
C ILE A 22 17.35 6.08 27.49
N LEU A 23 16.31 6.66 26.88
CA LEU A 23 15.73 6.17 25.63
C LEU A 23 16.72 6.25 24.46
N SER A 24 17.41 7.38 24.28
CA SER A 24 18.42 7.52 23.22
C SER A 24 19.58 6.55 23.42
N ALA A 25 20.05 6.39 24.66
CA ALA A 25 21.09 5.43 24.99
C ALA A 25 20.63 3.99 24.70
N ALA A 26 19.42 3.62 25.12
CA ALA A 26 18.84 2.32 24.87
C ALA A 26 18.72 2.01 23.37
N ARG A 27 18.19 2.95 22.56
CA ARG A 27 18.10 2.82 21.09
C ARG A 27 19.47 2.56 20.46
N ARG A 28 20.49 3.34 20.84
CA ARG A 28 21.86 3.18 20.35
C ARG A 28 22.49 1.84 20.74
N LEU A 29 22.09 1.30 21.90
CA LEU A 29 22.55 0.00 22.40
C LEU A 29 21.72 -1.18 21.89
N GLY A 30 20.69 -0.94 21.06
CA GLY A 30 19.78 -1.98 20.57
C GLY A 30 18.81 -2.52 21.63
N ILE A 31 18.57 -1.77 22.70
CA ILE A 31 17.62 -2.12 23.77
C ILE A 31 16.29 -1.45 23.47
N GLU A 32 15.25 -2.24 23.25
CA GLU A 32 13.90 -1.73 22.97
C GLU A 32 13.25 -1.21 24.26
N ILE A 33 12.82 0.06 24.21
CA ILE A 33 11.92 0.65 25.20
C ILE A 33 10.71 1.18 24.43
N PRO A 34 9.50 0.71 24.74
CA PRO A 34 8.30 1.07 23.98
C PRO A 34 7.91 2.54 24.16
N THR A 35 7.47 3.19 23.08
CA THR A 35 7.05 4.60 23.08
C THR A 35 5.86 4.81 22.17
N LEU A 36 4.88 5.60 22.61
CA LEU A 36 3.75 6.04 21.77
C LEU A 36 3.81 7.53 21.42
N CYS A 37 4.28 8.37 22.34
CA CYS A 37 4.35 9.83 22.17
C CYS A 37 5.71 10.37 21.74
N ASP A 38 6.68 9.49 21.48
CA ASP A 38 8.02 9.87 21.03
C ASP A 38 8.10 9.82 19.50
N ASP A 39 8.78 10.79 18.91
CA ASP A 39 9.20 10.79 17.51
C ASP A 39 10.63 11.37 17.49
N PRO A 40 11.59 10.74 16.79
CA PRO A 40 12.99 11.22 16.77
C PRO A 40 13.17 12.66 16.29
N ARG A 41 12.19 13.22 15.56
CA ARG A 41 12.20 14.59 15.05
C ARG A 41 11.70 15.63 16.07
N LEU A 42 11.23 15.19 17.22
CA LEU A 42 10.56 16.01 18.22
C LEU A 42 11.30 15.94 19.56
N GLU A 43 11.22 17.02 20.36
CA GLU A 43 11.69 16.98 21.74
C GLU A 43 10.86 15.99 22.60
N PRO A 44 11.37 15.49 23.74
CA PRO A 44 10.61 14.58 24.60
C PRO A 44 9.32 15.21 25.18
N PHE A 45 8.17 14.53 25.02
CA PHE A 45 6.87 15.00 25.55
C PHE A 45 6.49 14.42 26.91
N THR A 46 6.88 13.17 27.18
CA THR A 46 6.61 12.47 28.46
C THR A 46 5.12 12.32 28.82
N SER A 47 4.24 11.99 27.86
CA SER A 47 2.80 11.81 28.14
C SER A 47 2.32 10.37 28.20
N CYS A 48 2.89 9.46 27.40
CA CYS A 48 2.32 8.11 27.25
C CYS A 48 2.65 7.16 28.41
N TYR A 49 3.71 7.43 29.17
CA TYR A 49 4.24 6.56 30.26
C TYR A 49 4.54 5.09 29.87
N VAL A 50 4.41 4.68 28.62
CA VAL A 50 4.82 3.34 28.16
C VAL A 50 6.34 3.20 28.22
N CYS A 51 7.08 4.30 28.07
CA CYS A 51 8.55 4.31 28.08
C CYS A 51 9.18 4.26 29.48
N VAL A 52 8.41 4.00 30.53
CA VAL A 52 8.92 3.99 31.90
C VAL A 52 9.93 2.87 32.14
N VAL A 53 10.88 3.16 33.02
CA VAL A 53 11.95 2.27 33.50
C VAL A 53 12.13 2.42 35.02
N GLU A 54 12.71 1.41 35.66
CA GLU A 54 13.13 1.48 37.06
C GLU A 54 14.61 1.91 37.09
N VAL A 55 14.95 2.88 37.93
CA VAL A 55 16.33 3.37 38.11
C VAL A 55 16.70 3.27 39.57
N ASP A 56 17.77 2.55 39.89
CA ASP A 56 18.20 2.34 41.28
C ASP A 56 18.51 3.68 41.95
N GLY A 57 17.98 3.86 43.17
CA GLY A 57 18.15 5.09 43.95
C GLY A 57 17.21 6.23 43.56
N MET A 58 16.40 6.09 42.49
CA MET A 58 15.35 7.05 42.15
C MET A 58 13.98 6.58 42.67
N ARG A 59 13.14 7.55 43.07
CA ARG A 59 11.79 7.25 43.59
C ARG A 59 10.82 7.03 42.45
N GLY A 60 10.17 5.87 42.44
CA GLY A 60 9.15 5.53 41.45
C GLY A 60 9.71 5.28 40.06
N MET A 61 8.82 5.04 39.10
CA MET A 61 9.19 4.78 37.72
C MET A 61 9.61 6.08 37.01
N GLN A 62 10.67 6.01 36.23
CA GLN A 62 11.23 7.15 35.52
C GLN A 62 10.91 7.07 34.01
N PRO A 63 10.47 8.15 33.37
CA PRO A 63 10.29 8.19 31.93
C PRO A 63 11.65 8.18 31.23
N SER A 64 11.94 7.12 30.47
CA SER A 64 13.24 7.00 29.79
C SER A 64 13.48 8.09 28.74
N CYS A 65 12.42 8.66 28.15
CA CYS A 65 12.51 9.67 27.09
C CYS A 65 13.03 11.03 27.58
N SER A 66 12.90 11.35 28.87
CA SER A 66 13.33 12.64 29.43
C SER A 66 14.38 12.51 30.54
N THR A 67 14.52 11.33 31.15
CA THR A 67 15.55 11.06 32.16
C THR A 67 16.93 10.96 31.52
N ARG A 68 17.89 11.77 31.99
CA ARG A 68 19.26 11.83 31.48
C ARG A 68 20.14 10.80 32.19
N ILE A 69 21.02 10.15 31.45
CA ILE A 69 21.96 9.18 32.02
C ILE A 69 23.08 9.87 32.80
N ALA A 70 23.55 9.21 33.86
CA ALA A 70 24.66 9.67 34.70
C ALA A 70 25.61 8.50 35.01
N GLU A 71 26.83 8.82 35.43
CA GLU A 71 27.84 7.81 35.79
C GLU A 71 27.32 6.87 36.88
N GLY A 72 27.48 5.56 36.65
CA GLY A 72 27.07 4.50 37.57
C GLY A 72 25.57 4.23 37.62
N MET A 73 24.74 4.87 36.79
CA MET A 73 23.29 4.69 36.79
C MET A 73 22.91 3.25 36.44
N LYS A 74 22.05 2.62 37.27
CA LYS A 74 21.51 1.27 37.04
C LYS A 74 20.04 1.37 36.63
N ILE A 75 19.69 0.74 35.51
CA ILE A 75 18.41 0.88 34.82
C ILE A 75 17.85 -0.50 34.53
N SER A 76 16.61 -0.77 34.93
CA SER A 76 15.86 -1.96 34.55
C SER A 76 14.68 -1.59 33.64
N THR A 77 14.63 -2.20 32.46
CA THR A 77 13.59 -1.92 31.45
C THR A 77 12.45 -2.94 31.46
N HIS A 78 12.53 -3.98 32.29
CA HIS A 78 11.64 -5.15 32.23
C HIS A 78 11.34 -5.77 33.61
N SER A 79 11.48 -5.02 34.71
CA SER A 79 11.03 -5.50 36.02
C SER A 79 9.51 -5.69 36.07
N GLU A 80 9.00 -6.54 36.96
CA GLU A 80 7.55 -6.78 37.11
C GLU A 80 6.76 -5.48 37.31
N LYS A 81 7.32 -4.53 38.05
CA LYS A 81 6.73 -3.20 38.24
C LYS A 81 6.66 -2.40 36.94
N VAL A 82 7.70 -2.45 36.12
CA VAL A 82 7.73 -1.79 34.81
C VAL A 82 6.67 -2.40 33.88
N LEU A 83 6.60 -3.73 33.80
CA LEU A 83 5.59 -4.42 32.98
C LEU A 83 4.16 -4.05 33.40
N LYS A 84 3.89 -4.04 34.72
CA LYS A 84 2.59 -3.64 35.27
C LYS A 84 2.27 -2.18 34.96
N ALA A 85 3.22 -1.27 35.13
CA ALA A 85 3.02 0.15 34.85
C ALA A 85 2.70 0.40 33.37
N ARG A 86 3.40 -0.30 32.45
CA ARG A 86 3.13 -0.23 31.01
C ARG A 86 1.74 -0.75 30.65
N LYS A 87 1.36 -1.92 31.19
CA LYS A 87 0.02 -2.49 31.01
C LYS A 87 -1.06 -1.50 31.47
N THR A 88 -0.95 -0.95 32.69
CA THR A 88 -1.89 0.05 33.20
C THR A 88 -1.97 1.31 32.33
N ALA A 89 -0.84 1.82 31.84
CA ALA A 89 -0.83 2.98 30.95
C ALA A 89 -1.58 2.71 29.63
N LEU A 90 -1.40 1.52 29.06
CA LEU A 90 -2.12 1.09 27.85
C LEU A 90 -3.63 0.94 28.12
N GLU A 91 -4.03 0.28 29.19
CA GLU A 91 -5.43 0.08 29.55
C GLU A 91 -6.18 1.41 29.78
N LEU A 92 -5.52 2.41 30.37
CA LEU A 92 -6.09 3.76 30.52
C LEU A 92 -6.25 4.50 29.18
N MET A 93 -5.37 4.27 28.20
CA MET A 93 -5.58 4.82 26.86
C MET A 93 -6.72 4.09 26.13
N LEU A 94 -6.79 2.77 26.32
CA LEU A 94 -7.80 1.92 25.68
C LEU A 94 -9.22 2.19 26.20
N SER A 95 -9.37 2.67 27.44
CA SER A 95 -10.68 2.99 28.02
C SER A 95 -11.39 4.17 27.33
N ASN A 96 -10.72 4.91 26.44
CA ASN A 96 -11.33 5.96 25.61
C ASN A 96 -11.08 5.74 24.09
N HIS A 97 -10.59 4.55 23.70
CA HIS A 97 -10.25 4.23 22.31
C HIS A 97 -11.44 3.58 21.58
N TYR A 98 -12.42 4.40 21.17
CA TYR A 98 -13.67 3.96 20.53
C TYR A 98 -13.49 3.58 19.03
N ALA A 99 -12.61 2.63 18.74
CA ALA A 99 -12.29 2.22 17.37
C ALA A 99 -12.22 0.69 17.20
N ASP A 100 -12.42 0.21 15.98
CA ASP A 100 -12.31 -1.19 15.64
C ASP A 100 -10.96 -1.51 14.99
N CYS A 101 -10.21 -2.47 15.54
CA CYS A 101 -9.00 -2.94 14.84
C CYS A 101 -9.36 -3.77 13.60
N THR A 102 -10.42 -4.57 13.67
CA THR A 102 -10.88 -5.44 12.55
C THR A 102 -12.39 -5.40 12.45
N GLY A 103 -12.92 -5.43 11.23
CA GLY A 103 -14.37 -5.48 11.01
C GLY A 103 -15.02 -6.77 11.53
N PRO A 104 -16.32 -6.74 11.87
CA PRO A 104 -17.04 -7.89 12.44
C PRO A 104 -17.03 -9.12 11.53
N CYS A 105 -16.97 -8.92 10.21
CA CYS A 105 -16.89 -9.98 9.21
C CYS A 105 -15.65 -10.89 9.34
N LYS A 106 -14.51 -10.36 9.83
CA LYS A 106 -13.31 -11.16 10.15
C LYS A 106 -13.46 -11.83 11.52
N GLN A 107 -14.03 -11.10 12.49
CA GLN A 107 -14.17 -11.57 13.87
C GLN A 107 -15.16 -12.75 14.01
N THR A 108 -16.25 -12.75 13.25
CA THR A 108 -17.24 -13.83 13.28
C THR A 108 -16.89 -15.00 12.37
N CYS A 109 -15.91 -14.85 11.47
CA CYS A 109 -15.42 -15.94 10.65
C CYS A 109 -14.61 -16.93 11.52
N PRO A 110 -15.01 -18.20 11.66
CA PRO A 110 -14.28 -19.16 12.49
C PRO A 110 -12.82 -19.36 12.06
N ALA A 111 -12.53 -19.29 10.76
CA ALA A 111 -11.17 -19.37 10.24
C ALA A 111 -10.40 -18.05 10.36
N GLY A 112 -11.08 -16.93 10.65
CA GLY A 112 -10.48 -15.60 10.75
C GLY A 112 -10.04 -15.00 9.41
N VAL A 113 -10.78 -15.30 8.33
CA VAL A 113 -10.47 -14.81 6.97
C VAL A 113 -10.51 -13.29 6.92
N ASP A 114 -9.49 -12.67 6.31
CA ASP A 114 -9.41 -11.21 6.19
C ASP A 114 -10.31 -10.66 5.08
N VAL A 115 -11.61 -10.53 5.41
CA VAL A 115 -12.64 -10.06 4.49
C VAL A 115 -12.34 -8.68 3.90
N GLN A 116 -11.91 -7.73 4.73
CA GLN A 116 -11.69 -6.36 4.25
C GLN A 116 -10.44 -6.26 3.38
N GLY A 117 -9.38 -7.01 3.71
CA GLY A 117 -8.16 -7.06 2.92
C GLY A 117 -8.40 -7.59 1.51
N TYR A 118 -9.04 -8.75 1.35
CA TYR A 118 -9.26 -9.30 0.00
C TYR A 118 -10.31 -8.52 -0.79
N ILE A 119 -11.32 -7.91 -0.16
CA ILE A 119 -12.28 -7.04 -0.88
C ILE A 119 -11.57 -5.78 -1.41
N SER A 120 -10.65 -5.20 -0.63
CA SER A 120 -9.81 -4.08 -1.09
C SER A 120 -8.96 -4.47 -2.32
N LEU A 121 -8.42 -5.69 -2.34
CA LEU A 121 -7.63 -6.20 -3.47
C LEU A 121 -8.49 -6.49 -4.71
N ILE A 122 -9.70 -7.03 -4.54
CA ILE A 122 -10.67 -7.23 -5.64
C ILE A 122 -11.06 -5.90 -6.28
N GLU A 123 -11.30 -4.85 -5.48
CA GLU A 123 -11.62 -3.51 -5.99
C GLU A 123 -10.53 -2.96 -6.92
N LYS A 124 -9.27 -3.30 -6.64
CA LYS A 124 -8.07 -2.93 -7.42
C LYS A 124 -7.76 -3.87 -8.59
N GLY A 125 -8.54 -4.94 -8.75
CA GLY A 125 -8.30 -5.99 -9.74
C GLY A 125 -7.09 -6.89 -9.43
N LEU A 126 -6.64 -6.95 -8.17
CA LEU A 126 -5.55 -7.82 -7.72
C LEU A 126 -6.11 -9.17 -7.23
N TYR A 127 -6.73 -9.93 -8.12
CA TYR A 127 -7.47 -11.15 -7.76
C TYR A 127 -6.58 -12.26 -7.20
N ASN A 128 -5.39 -12.46 -7.77
CA ASN A 128 -4.42 -13.44 -7.27
C ASN A 128 -3.96 -13.11 -5.85
N ASP A 129 -3.67 -11.83 -5.57
CA ASP A 129 -3.34 -11.35 -4.21
C ASP A 129 -4.52 -11.48 -3.25
N ALA A 130 -5.75 -11.23 -3.72
CA ALA A 130 -6.96 -11.44 -2.92
C ALA A 130 -7.07 -12.91 -2.49
N ILE A 131 -6.80 -13.85 -3.41
CA ILE A 131 -6.75 -15.29 -3.10
C ILE A 131 -5.60 -15.65 -2.19
N ALA A 132 -4.43 -15.02 -2.34
CA ALA A 132 -3.31 -15.19 -1.42
C ALA A 132 -3.72 -14.87 0.03
N VAL A 133 -4.39 -13.72 0.23
CA VAL A 133 -4.90 -13.29 1.54
C VAL A 133 -5.94 -14.28 2.10
N ILE A 134 -6.84 -14.80 1.26
CA ILE A 134 -7.82 -15.80 1.71
C ILE A 134 -7.12 -17.10 2.13
N LYS A 135 -6.20 -17.61 1.30
CA LYS A 135 -5.44 -18.85 1.51
C LYS A 135 -4.48 -18.81 2.71
N GLU A 136 -4.22 -17.64 3.30
CA GLU A 136 -3.53 -17.55 4.60
C GLU A 136 -4.28 -18.31 5.72
N THR A 137 -5.61 -18.36 5.64
CA THR A 137 -6.46 -18.92 6.69
C THR A 137 -7.50 -19.92 6.18
N ASN A 138 -7.84 -19.88 4.89
CA ASN A 138 -8.80 -20.75 4.25
C ASN A 138 -8.22 -21.31 2.93
N PRO A 139 -7.77 -22.58 2.90
CA PRO A 139 -7.18 -23.18 1.71
C PRO A 139 -8.19 -23.63 0.66
N LEU A 140 -9.49 -23.51 0.93
CA LEU A 140 -10.57 -23.95 0.05
C LEU A 140 -11.50 -22.76 -0.34
N PRO A 141 -10.96 -21.64 -0.88
CA PRO A 141 -11.75 -20.46 -1.20
C PRO A 141 -12.86 -20.73 -2.23
N ALA A 142 -12.60 -21.51 -3.28
CA ALA A 142 -13.57 -21.73 -4.35
C ALA A 142 -14.79 -22.55 -3.90
N ILE A 143 -14.54 -23.48 -2.99
CA ILE A 143 -15.57 -24.29 -2.32
C ILE A 143 -16.35 -23.39 -1.35
N CYS A 144 -15.65 -22.62 -0.52
CA CYS A 144 -16.30 -21.72 0.43
C CYS A 144 -17.16 -20.67 -0.27
N GLY A 145 -16.77 -20.17 -1.44
CA GLY A 145 -17.55 -19.21 -2.23
C GLY A 145 -18.89 -19.76 -2.76
N ARG A 146 -19.14 -21.06 -2.63
CA ARG A 146 -20.38 -21.74 -3.07
C ARG A 146 -21.23 -22.24 -1.91
N VAL A 147 -20.61 -22.80 -0.87
CA VAL A 147 -21.35 -23.56 0.16
C VAL A 147 -21.16 -23.04 1.60
N CYS A 148 -20.47 -21.92 1.80
CA CYS A 148 -20.29 -21.34 3.13
C CYS A 148 -21.64 -20.89 3.74
N VAL A 149 -21.74 -20.90 5.07
CA VAL A 149 -22.91 -20.40 5.81
C VAL A 149 -22.89 -18.88 6.04
N ARG A 150 -21.89 -18.19 5.48
CA ARG A 150 -21.76 -16.72 5.41
C ARG A 150 -21.96 -15.96 6.76
N PRO A 151 -21.30 -16.37 7.87
CA PRO A 151 -21.42 -15.65 9.15
C PRO A 151 -20.87 -14.22 9.08
N CYS A 152 -19.97 -13.98 8.14
CA CYS A 152 -19.42 -12.67 7.82
C CYS A 152 -20.46 -11.72 7.20
N GLU A 153 -21.41 -12.22 6.41
CA GLU A 153 -22.49 -11.42 5.82
C GLU A 153 -23.56 -11.10 6.86
N VAL A 154 -23.89 -12.06 7.73
CA VAL A 154 -24.82 -11.84 8.85
C VAL A 154 -24.33 -10.73 9.78
N ALA A 155 -23.03 -10.74 10.12
CA ALA A 155 -22.41 -9.74 10.99
C ALA A 155 -22.03 -8.43 10.28
N CYS A 156 -22.32 -8.30 8.97
CA CYS A 156 -21.94 -7.12 8.21
C CYS A 156 -22.72 -5.89 8.70
N ARG A 157 -22.02 -4.82 9.11
CA ARG A 157 -22.65 -3.56 9.56
C ARG A 157 -23.44 -2.85 8.47
N ARG A 158 -23.29 -3.24 7.20
CA ARG A 158 -24.15 -2.75 6.12
C ARG A 158 -25.62 -3.12 6.31
N ASN A 159 -25.91 -4.18 7.06
CA ASN A 159 -27.27 -4.53 7.49
C ASN A 159 -27.93 -3.43 8.35
N LEU A 160 -27.16 -2.49 8.91
CA LEU A 160 -27.65 -1.38 9.73
C LEU A 160 -28.02 -0.11 8.92
N LEU A 161 -27.84 -0.10 7.59
CA LEU A 161 -28.18 1.04 6.72
C LEU A 161 -29.62 1.01 6.17
N ASP A 162 -30.47 0.12 6.67
CA ASP A 162 -31.81 -0.17 6.16
C ASP A 162 -31.86 -0.57 4.68
N GLU A 163 -30.75 -1.12 4.14
CA GLU A 163 -30.69 -1.61 2.75
C GLU A 163 -31.26 -3.02 2.57
N GLY A 164 -31.52 -3.74 3.67
CA GLY A 164 -32.01 -5.11 3.64
C GLY A 164 -31.01 -6.15 3.13
N ALA A 165 -29.77 -5.78 2.78
CA ALA A 165 -28.77 -6.69 2.23
C ALA A 165 -27.31 -6.35 2.64
N PRO A 166 -26.53 -7.34 3.12
CA PRO A 166 -25.11 -7.14 3.41
C PRO A 166 -24.27 -7.01 2.14
N VAL A 167 -22.98 -6.75 2.28
CA VAL A 167 -22.02 -6.92 1.18
C VAL A 167 -22.00 -8.40 0.76
N GLY A 168 -21.97 -8.66 -0.54
CA GLY A 168 -21.81 -9.98 -1.16
C GLY A 168 -20.41 -10.54 -0.98
N ILE A 169 -20.00 -10.73 0.26
CA ILE A 169 -18.68 -11.20 0.68
C ILE A 169 -18.39 -12.58 0.06
N ASP A 170 -19.38 -13.48 0.07
CA ASP A 170 -19.23 -14.81 -0.49
C ASP A 170 -19.15 -14.78 -2.03
N TYR A 171 -19.93 -13.89 -2.65
CA TYR A 171 -19.97 -13.70 -4.11
C TYR A 171 -18.62 -13.17 -4.61
N LEU A 172 -18.04 -12.20 -3.91
CA LEU A 172 -16.71 -11.67 -4.21
C LEU A 172 -15.61 -12.73 -4.02
N LYS A 173 -15.72 -13.57 -2.98
CA LYS A 173 -14.80 -14.69 -2.76
C LYS A 173 -14.83 -15.66 -3.95
N ARG A 174 -16.03 -16.06 -4.38
CA ARG A 174 -16.23 -16.93 -5.55
C ARG A 174 -15.65 -16.31 -6.81
N PHE A 175 -15.96 -15.04 -7.07
CA PHE A 175 -15.48 -14.33 -8.25
C PHE A 175 -13.95 -14.35 -8.33
N ALA A 176 -13.26 -13.99 -7.25
CA ALA A 176 -11.80 -13.99 -7.22
C ALA A 176 -11.22 -15.42 -7.33
N SER A 177 -11.87 -16.42 -6.75
CA SER A 177 -11.36 -17.80 -6.77
C SER A 177 -11.53 -18.46 -8.13
N ASP A 178 -12.63 -18.18 -8.82
CA ASP A 178 -12.88 -18.72 -10.16
C ASP A 178 -11.86 -18.12 -11.15
N ILE A 179 -11.57 -16.81 -11.08
CA ILE A 179 -10.49 -16.16 -11.85
C ILE A 179 -9.11 -16.78 -11.55
N ASP A 180 -8.77 -16.99 -10.27
CA ASP A 180 -7.48 -17.60 -9.90
C ASP A 180 -7.36 -19.03 -10.42
N LEU A 181 -8.42 -19.84 -10.31
CA LEU A 181 -8.43 -21.21 -10.78
C LEU A 181 -8.29 -21.33 -12.29
N ASP A 182 -8.87 -20.40 -13.06
CA ASP A 182 -8.79 -20.37 -14.53
C ASP A 182 -7.49 -19.71 -15.03
N SER A 183 -6.73 -19.04 -14.16
CA SER A 183 -5.48 -18.36 -14.51
C SER A 183 -4.31 -19.34 -14.69
N PRO A 184 -3.46 -19.17 -15.73
CA PRO A 184 -2.20 -19.91 -15.84
C PRO A 184 -1.23 -19.60 -14.70
N ASN A 185 -1.38 -18.42 -14.07
CA ASN A 185 -0.57 -17.95 -12.95
C ASN A 185 -1.31 -18.07 -11.61
N LYS A 186 -2.11 -19.13 -11.43
CA LYS A 186 -2.85 -19.39 -10.18
C LYS A 186 -1.96 -19.32 -8.94
N PHE A 187 -2.49 -18.79 -7.84
CA PHE A 187 -1.72 -18.58 -6.62
C PHE A 187 -1.28 -19.91 -6.00
N LYS A 188 0.03 -20.02 -5.74
CA LYS A 188 0.64 -21.11 -4.96
C LYS A 188 1.33 -20.55 -3.72
N PRO A 189 1.09 -21.10 -2.53
CA PRO A 189 1.75 -20.64 -1.32
C PRO A 189 3.25 -20.98 -1.36
N HIS A 190 4.07 -20.14 -0.73
CA HIS A 190 5.46 -20.48 -0.46
C HIS A 190 5.54 -21.66 0.52
N ILE A 191 6.34 -22.67 0.16
CA ILE A 191 6.61 -23.85 0.99
C ILE A 191 7.96 -23.65 1.67
N HIS A 192 7.98 -23.74 3.00
CA HIS A 192 9.21 -23.69 3.79
C HIS A 192 10.13 -24.89 3.48
N PRO A 193 11.46 -24.77 3.73
CA PRO A 193 12.39 -25.87 3.53
C PRO A 193 11.94 -27.18 4.20
N ASP A 194 12.26 -28.31 3.58
CA ASP A 194 11.86 -29.63 4.07
C ASP A 194 12.37 -29.88 5.50
N THR A 195 11.47 -30.28 6.39
CA THR A 195 11.77 -30.57 7.79
C THR A 195 12.30 -31.99 8.00
N GLY A 196 12.20 -32.85 6.98
CA GLY A 196 12.46 -34.29 7.07
C GLY A 196 11.44 -35.05 7.91
N LYS A 197 10.34 -34.41 8.33
CA LYS A 197 9.27 -35.02 9.13
C LYS A 197 8.08 -35.39 8.25
N ARG A 198 7.48 -36.54 8.56
CA ARG A 198 6.31 -37.08 7.85
C ARG A 198 5.08 -37.08 8.73
N VAL A 199 3.94 -36.67 8.18
CA VAL A 199 2.64 -36.65 8.87
C VAL A 199 1.60 -37.44 8.08
N ALA A 200 0.88 -38.32 8.77
CA ALA A 200 -0.32 -38.96 8.22
C ALA A 200 -1.56 -38.13 8.56
N VAL A 201 -2.41 -37.86 7.58
CA VAL A 201 -3.72 -37.23 7.79
C VAL A 201 -4.80 -38.25 7.45
N ILE A 202 -5.72 -38.51 8.37
CA ILE A 202 -6.79 -39.51 8.18
C ILE A 202 -8.08 -38.79 7.80
N GLY A 203 -8.52 -39.00 6.56
CA GLY A 203 -9.66 -38.32 5.92
C GLY A 203 -9.23 -37.21 4.97
N ALA A 204 -9.75 -37.22 3.74
CA ALA A 204 -9.57 -36.18 2.72
C ALA A 204 -10.78 -35.24 2.63
N GLY A 205 -11.49 -35.04 3.75
CA GLY A 205 -12.51 -34.01 3.90
C GLY A 205 -11.92 -32.60 4.10
N PRO A 206 -12.75 -31.58 4.34
CA PRO A 206 -12.29 -30.20 4.48
C PRO A 206 -11.24 -30.00 5.59
N GLY A 207 -11.41 -30.69 6.73
CA GLY A 207 -10.44 -30.66 7.82
C GLY A 207 -9.09 -31.28 7.41
N GLY A 208 -9.12 -32.42 6.73
CA GLY A 208 -7.91 -33.13 6.32
C GLY A 208 -7.14 -32.44 5.19
N LEU A 209 -7.85 -32.00 4.15
CA LEU A 209 -7.28 -31.20 3.06
C LEU A 209 -6.62 -29.92 3.60
N SER A 210 -7.31 -29.23 4.53
CA SER A 210 -6.76 -28.02 5.14
C SER A 210 -5.55 -28.29 6.04
N ALA A 211 -5.59 -29.36 6.83
CA ALA A 211 -4.47 -29.74 7.69
C ALA A 211 -3.23 -30.08 6.84
N ALA A 212 -3.43 -30.81 5.74
CA ALA A 212 -2.36 -31.14 4.81
C ALA A 212 -1.78 -29.89 4.12
N PHE A 213 -2.63 -28.95 3.70
CA PHE A 213 -2.18 -27.68 3.14
C PHE A 213 -1.27 -26.92 4.13
N PHE A 214 -1.71 -26.74 5.38
CA PHE A 214 -0.93 -25.99 6.37
C PHE A 214 0.36 -26.70 6.76
N LEU A 215 0.33 -28.03 6.97
CA LEU A 215 1.54 -28.80 7.29
C LEU A 215 2.55 -28.78 6.14
N ARG A 216 2.06 -28.91 4.90
CA ARG A 216 2.93 -28.89 3.72
C ARG A 216 3.57 -27.52 3.53
N LYS A 217 2.83 -26.43 3.78
CA LYS A 217 3.37 -25.06 3.79
C LYS A 217 4.54 -24.90 4.75
N GLU A 218 4.48 -25.55 5.91
CA GLU A 218 5.56 -25.58 6.93
C GLU A 218 6.72 -26.54 6.59
N GLY A 219 6.74 -27.15 5.39
CA GLY A 219 7.84 -27.99 4.91
C GLY A 219 7.72 -29.47 5.25
N HIS A 220 6.69 -29.90 5.98
CA HIS A 220 6.50 -31.32 6.32
C HIS A 220 6.04 -32.14 5.09
N ALA A 221 6.43 -33.41 5.01
CA ALA A 221 5.88 -34.34 4.04
C ALA A 221 4.55 -34.90 4.56
N VAL A 222 3.50 -34.90 3.73
CA VAL A 222 2.14 -35.24 4.17
C VAL A 222 1.51 -36.26 3.23
N ASP A 223 0.99 -37.33 3.82
CA ASP A 223 0.16 -38.32 3.13
C ASP A 223 -1.24 -38.35 3.76
N ILE A 224 -2.26 -38.24 2.93
CA ILE A 224 -3.67 -38.34 3.34
C ILE A 224 -4.17 -39.76 3.05
N TYR A 225 -4.85 -40.37 4.01
CA TYR A 225 -5.53 -41.65 3.85
C TYR A 225 -7.05 -41.43 3.82
N GLU A 226 -7.67 -41.70 2.67
CA GLU A 226 -9.11 -41.49 2.45
C GLU A 226 -9.82 -42.84 2.32
N ALA A 227 -10.90 -43.02 3.09
CA ALA A 227 -11.68 -44.25 3.10
C ALA A 227 -12.46 -44.46 1.79
N SER A 228 -12.81 -43.38 1.11
CA SER A 228 -13.60 -43.38 -0.11
C SER A 228 -12.73 -43.41 -1.39
N PRO A 229 -13.33 -43.66 -2.58
CA PRO A 229 -12.58 -43.75 -3.84
C PRO A 229 -12.02 -42.41 -4.36
N ALA A 230 -12.56 -41.29 -3.89
CA ALA A 230 -12.21 -39.92 -4.31
C ALA A 230 -12.18 -38.94 -3.12
N PRO A 231 -11.41 -37.83 -3.20
CA PRO A 231 -11.22 -36.89 -2.10
C PRO A 231 -12.41 -35.94 -1.94
N GLY A 232 -12.46 -35.18 -0.84
CA GLY A 232 -13.47 -34.18 -0.54
C GLY A 232 -14.37 -34.53 0.66
N GLY A 233 -14.42 -35.80 1.07
CA GLY A 233 -15.30 -36.24 2.15
C GLY A 233 -16.74 -35.79 1.91
N TRP A 234 -17.40 -35.21 2.92
CA TRP A 234 -18.77 -34.69 2.76
C TRP A 234 -18.92 -33.55 1.75
N LEU A 235 -17.85 -32.87 1.33
CA LEU A 235 -17.92 -31.93 0.21
C LEU A 235 -18.29 -32.63 -1.10
N ARG A 236 -17.79 -33.85 -1.32
CA ARG A 236 -18.09 -34.66 -2.51
C ARG A 236 -19.35 -35.49 -2.33
N TYR A 237 -19.43 -36.21 -1.20
CA TYR A 237 -20.46 -37.23 -0.99
C TYR A 237 -21.71 -36.70 -0.28
N GLY A 238 -21.72 -35.44 0.16
CA GLY A 238 -22.81 -34.84 0.92
C GLY A 238 -23.37 -33.56 0.31
N ILE A 239 -22.73 -32.97 -0.70
CA ILE A 239 -23.20 -31.76 -1.39
C ILE A 239 -23.41 -32.09 -2.88
N PRO A 240 -24.62 -31.89 -3.42
CA PRO A 240 -24.90 -32.18 -4.83
C PRO A 240 -24.16 -31.26 -5.82
N GLU A 241 -23.90 -31.77 -7.04
CA GLU A 241 -23.16 -31.04 -8.10
C GLU A 241 -23.79 -29.72 -8.54
N TYR A 242 -25.11 -29.56 -8.38
CA TYR A 242 -25.77 -28.29 -8.73
C TYR A 242 -25.39 -27.14 -7.76
N ARG A 243 -24.78 -27.45 -6.61
CA ARG A 243 -24.23 -26.45 -5.66
C ARG A 243 -22.71 -26.43 -5.66
N LEU A 244 -22.10 -27.61 -5.73
CA LEU A 244 -20.65 -27.76 -5.72
C LEU A 244 -20.21 -28.73 -6.82
N PRO A 245 -19.82 -28.21 -8.00
CA PRO A 245 -19.35 -29.04 -9.10
C PRO A 245 -18.14 -29.90 -8.71
N ASN A 246 -18.18 -31.16 -9.11
CA ASN A 246 -17.20 -32.17 -8.72
C ASN A 246 -15.82 -31.97 -9.38
N ASP A 247 -15.79 -31.38 -10.57
CA ASP A 247 -14.60 -30.96 -11.29
C ASP A 247 -13.92 -29.78 -10.59
N LEU A 248 -14.70 -28.79 -10.13
CA LEU A 248 -14.18 -27.67 -9.35
C LEU A 248 -13.61 -28.13 -8.01
N LEU A 249 -14.31 -29.02 -7.30
CA LEU A 249 -13.80 -29.66 -6.10
C LEU A 249 -12.47 -30.38 -6.37
N GLN A 250 -12.37 -31.09 -7.49
CA GLN A 250 -11.13 -31.78 -7.87
C GLN A 250 -10.00 -30.78 -8.15
N ARG A 251 -10.24 -29.70 -8.89
CA ARG A 251 -9.25 -28.63 -9.15
C ARG A 251 -8.71 -28.01 -7.86
N GLU A 252 -9.57 -27.82 -6.85
CA GLU A 252 -9.14 -27.29 -5.55
C GLU A 252 -8.32 -28.32 -4.75
N VAL A 253 -8.64 -29.61 -4.86
CA VAL A 253 -7.80 -30.69 -4.30
C VAL A 253 -6.45 -30.76 -5.03
N ASP A 254 -6.45 -30.62 -6.35
CA ASP A 254 -5.25 -30.65 -7.17
C ASP A 254 -4.29 -29.51 -6.79
N ASN A 255 -4.81 -28.34 -6.41
CA ASN A 255 -3.98 -27.25 -5.86
C ASN A 255 -3.20 -27.67 -4.61
N ILE A 256 -3.73 -28.58 -3.79
CA ILE A 256 -3.06 -29.09 -2.59
C ILE A 256 -2.10 -30.23 -2.94
N THR A 257 -2.48 -31.14 -3.85
CA THR A 257 -1.60 -32.25 -4.26
C THR A 257 -0.40 -31.75 -5.07
N GLU A 258 -0.56 -30.70 -5.88
CA GLU A 258 0.52 -29.99 -6.57
C GLU A 258 1.59 -29.43 -5.62
N MET A 259 1.27 -29.23 -4.33
CA MET A 259 2.25 -28.84 -3.31
C MET A 259 3.14 -30.02 -2.85
N GLY A 260 2.86 -31.25 -3.30
CA GLY A 260 3.56 -32.48 -2.91
C GLY A 260 2.85 -33.29 -1.83
N VAL A 261 1.53 -33.10 -1.66
CA VAL A 261 0.69 -33.93 -0.77
C VAL A 261 0.18 -35.14 -1.54
N ASN A 262 0.33 -36.34 -0.98
CA ASN A 262 -0.21 -37.56 -1.59
C ASN A 262 -1.54 -37.95 -0.96
N ILE A 263 -2.46 -38.51 -1.75
CA ILE A 263 -3.73 -39.05 -1.26
C ILE A 263 -3.82 -40.53 -1.62
N HIS A 264 -4.05 -41.37 -0.62
CA HIS A 264 -4.25 -42.81 -0.74
C HIS A 264 -5.72 -43.14 -0.53
N TYR A 265 -6.41 -43.51 -1.60
CA TYR A 265 -7.84 -43.82 -1.60
C TYR A 265 -8.14 -45.26 -1.15
N ASN A 266 -9.40 -45.50 -0.77
CA ASN A 266 -9.90 -46.79 -0.27
C ASN A 266 -9.11 -47.31 0.93
N LYS A 267 -8.69 -46.40 1.80
CA LYS A 267 -7.82 -46.62 2.96
C LYS A 267 -8.53 -46.15 4.23
N ARG A 268 -8.97 -47.09 5.06
CA ARG A 268 -9.73 -46.86 6.28
C ARG A 268 -8.96 -47.36 7.50
N LEU A 269 -8.70 -46.43 8.42
CA LEU A 269 -8.05 -46.71 9.69
C LEU A 269 -8.93 -47.62 10.55
N GLY A 270 -8.34 -48.69 11.11
CA GLY A 270 -9.05 -49.73 11.87
C GLY A 270 -9.50 -50.92 11.04
N ASP A 271 -9.54 -50.78 9.71
CA ASP A 271 -9.92 -51.85 8.77
C ASP A 271 -8.70 -52.36 7.98
N ASN A 272 -8.25 -51.59 6.98
CA ASN A 272 -7.17 -51.98 6.06
C ASN A 272 -5.91 -51.11 6.19
N ILE A 273 -5.87 -50.27 7.22
CA ILE A 273 -4.69 -49.57 7.75
C ILE A 273 -4.71 -49.71 9.27
N SER A 274 -3.58 -50.16 9.85
CA SER A 274 -3.39 -50.23 11.29
C SER A 274 -2.62 -49.02 11.84
N HIS A 275 -2.86 -48.65 13.09
CA HIS A 275 -2.06 -47.63 13.80
C HIS A 275 -0.57 -47.98 13.83
N LYS A 276 -0.26 -49.27 13.99
CA LYS A 276 1.12 -49.77 14.00
C LYS A 276 1.88 -49.41 12.72
N ASP A 277 1.25 -49.54 11.55
CA ASP A 277 1.86 -49.20 10.28
C ASP A 277 2.09 -47.69 10.12
N LEU A 278 1.16 -46.88 10.63
CA LEU A 278 1.29 -45.42 10.62
C LEU A 278 2.45 -44.97 11.52
N LYS A 279 2.55 -45.51 12.73
CA LYS A 279 3.60 -45.17 13.70
C LYS A 279 5.01 -45.50 13.21
N LEU A 280 5.17 -46.53 12.36
CA LEU A 280 6.46 -46.87 11.76
C LEU A 280 6.90 -45.91 10.65
N LYS A 281 5.94 -45.26 9.96
CA LYS A 281 6.19 -44.46 8.75
C LYS A 281 6.13 -42.94 8.99
N TYR A 282 5.40 -42.52 10.02
CA TYR A 282 5.08 -41.11 10.27
C TYR A 282 5.49 -40.69 11.67
N ASN A 283 5.88 -39.42 11.82
CA ASN A 283 6.26 -38.83 13.09
C ASN A 283 5.05 -38.32 13.89
N ALA A 284 3.95 -38.01 13.20
CA ALA A 284 2.70 -37.57 13.81
C ALA A 284 1.50 -37.97 12.95
N THR A 285 0.30 -37.94 13.53
CA THR A 285 -0.96 -38.23 12.83
C THR A 285 -2.02 -37.18 13.16
N ILE A 286 -2.77 -36.73 12.17
CA ILE A 286 -3.96 -35.87 12.34
C ILE A 286 -5.21 -36.66 11.95
N LEU A 287 -6.14 -36.84 12.88
CA LEU A 287 -7.43 -37.47 12.67
C LEU A 287 -8.45 -36.42 12.21
N ALA A 288 -8.79 -36.41 10.92
CA ALA A 288 -9.75 -35.49 10.29
C ALA A 288 -10.91 -36.27 9.64
N ILE A 289 -11.43 -37.24 10.39
CA ILE A 289 -12.30 -38.30 9.88
C ILE A 289 -13.73 -37.85 9.55
N GLY A 290 -14.18 -36.71 10.07
CA GLY A 290 -15.56 -36.25 9.98
C GLY A 290 -16.55 -37.10 10.79
N SER A 291 -17.86 -36.84 10.65
CA SER A 291 -18.93 -37.66 11.23
C SER A 291 -19.61 -38.48 10.14
N GLN A 292 -19.35 -39.79 10.07
CA GLN A 292 -19.65 -40.59 8.87
C GLN A 292 -21.05 -41.22 8.86
N LYS A 293 -21.69 -41.36 10.02
CA LYS A 293 -22.91 -42.18 10.15
C LYS A 293 -24.15 -41.32 10.27
N GLY A 294 -25.11 -41.45 9.35
CA GLY A 294 -26.41 -40.80 9.45
C GLY A 294 -27.25 -41.34 10.62
N THR A 295 -28.14 -40.52 11.16
CA THR A 295 -29.18 -40.96 12.10
C THR A 295 -30.51 -41.23 11.40
N GLY A 296 -31.19 -42.30 11.79
CA GLY A 296 -32.56 -42.61 11.35
C GLY A 296 -33.60 -41.60 11.86
N ILE A 297 -34.87 -41.82 11.51
CA ILE A 297 -35.97 -40.93 11.90
C ILE A 297 -36.18 -40.97 13.43
N GLY A 298 -35.93 -42.13 14.06
CA GLY A 298 -36.05 -42.31 15.50
C GLY A 298 -37.50 -42.54 15.95
N CYS A 299 -38.33 -43.12 15.08
CA CYS A 299 -39.73 -43.43 15.34
C CYS A 299 -40.04 -44.89 14.99
N GLU A 300 -41.23 -45.40 15.38
CA GLU A 300 -41.58 -46.80 15.14
C GLU A 300 -41.64 -47.10 13.62
N GLY A 301 -40.96 -48.16 13.18
CA GLY A 301 -40.97 -48.59 11.78
C GLY A 301 -39.99 -47.86 10.85
N ASP A 302 -39.06 -47.06 11.40
CA ASP A 302 -38.05 -46.31 10.63
C ASP A 302 -36.98 -47.17 9.93
N ASP A 303 -37.07 -48.49 10.09
CA ASP A 303 -36.32 -49.53 9.38
C ASP A 303 -37.03 -50.05 8.11
N ALA A 304 -38.10 -49.40 7.66
CA ALA A 304 -38.83 -49.77 6.44
C ALA A 304 -37.99 -49.62 5.16
N ASP A 305 -38.21 -50.50 4.17
CA ASP A 305 -37.62 -50.37 2.85
C ASP A 305 -38.16 -49.09 2.17
N GLY A 306 -37.27 -48.20 1.70
CA GLY A 306 -37.63 -46.87 1.22
C GLY A 306 -37.43 -45.73 2.26
N VAL A 307 -36.97 -46.06 3.47
CA VAL A 307 -36.46 -45.08 4.43
C VAL A 307 -34.93 -45.07 4.38
N PHE A 308 -34.33 -43.92 4.12
CA PHE A 308 -32.88 -43.77 4.03
C PHE A 308 -32.38 -42.64 4.94
N ALA A 309 -31.17 -42.77 5.48
CA ALA A 309 -30.48 -41.59 6.01
C ALA A 309 -30.13 -40.65 4.84
N GLY A 310 -30.39 -39.36 4.99
CA GLY A 310 -30.19 -38.37 3.92
C GLY A 310 -28.74 -38.31 3.43
N THR A 311 -27.78 -38.46 4.34
CA THR A 311 -26.35 -38.53 4.00
C THR A 311 -25.99 -39.76 3.19
N ASP A 312 -26.62 -40.90 3.50
CA ASP A 312 -26.36 -42.17 2.80
C ASP A 312 -26.99 -42.15 1.41
N PHE A 313 -28.17 -41.53 1.28
CA PHE A 313 -28.81 -41.26 0.00
C PHE A 313 -27.93 -40.40 -0.91
N LEU A 314 -27.46 -39.24 -0.43
CA LEU A 314 -26.60 -38.35 -1.23
C LEU A 314 -25.27 -39.03 -1.60
N LYS A 315 -24.67 -39.77 -0.66
CA LYS A 315 -23.44 -40.53 -0.91
C LYS A 315 -23.64 -41.62 -1.95
N ALA A 316 -24.75 -42.36 -1.87
CA ALA A 316 -25.08 -43.42 -2.82
C ALA A 316 -25.28 -42.87 -4.23
N LEU A 317 -25.90 -41.70 -4.38
CA LEU A 317 -26.06 -41.01 -5.67
C LEU A 317 -24.71 -40.63 -6.30
N GLU A 318 -23.77 -40.14 -5.49
CA GLU A 318 -22.44 -39.79 -5.98
C GLU A 318 -21.61 -41.02 -6.37
N LEU A 319 -21.71 -42.11 -5.60
CA LEU A 319 -21.00 -43.36 -5.90
C LEU A 319 -21.57 -44.11 -7.11
N ASN A 320 -22.88 -43.97 -7.37
CA ASN A 320 -23.60 -44.71 -8.42
C ASN A 320 -24.18 -43.79 -9.50
N LYS A 321 -23.36 -42.90 -10.08
CA LYS A 321 -23.82 -41.90 -11.07
C LYS A 321 -24.55 -42.47 -12.28
N SER A 322 -24.22 -43.71 -12.67
CA SER A 322 -24.81 -44.40 -13.82
C SER A 322 -26.15 -45.08 -13.52
N ASP A 323 -26.52 -45.21 -12.24
CA ASP A 323 -27.71 -45.92 -11.78
C ASP A 323 -28.43 -45.09 -10.71
N LYS A 324 -28.95 -43.93 -11.13
CA LYS A 324 -29.68 -43.02 -10.25
C LYS A 324 -31.11 -43.55 -10.03
N PRO A 325 -31.62 -43.51 -8.78
CA PRO A 325 -32.98 -43.93 -8.49
C PRO A 325 -34.00 -43.01 -9.18
N ASP A 326 -35.00 -43.61 -9.80
CA ASP A 326 -36.11 -42.89 -10.44
C ASP A 326 -37.22 -42.61 -9.41
N PHE A 327 -37.48 -41.32 -9.17
CA PHE A 327 -38.54 -40.85 -8.29
C PHE A 327 -39.77 -40.35 -9.06
N THR A 328 -39.84 -40.55 -10.39
CA THR A 328 -41.00 -40.19 -11.21
C THR A 328 -42.30 -40.76 -10.61
N GLY A 329 -43.28 -39.89 -10.38
CA GLY A 329 -44.58 -40.26 -9.80
C GLY A 329 -44.61 -40.42 -8.28
N LYS A 330 -43.46 -40.36 -7.59
CA LYS A 330 -43.36 -40.64 -6.14
C LYS A 330 -43.52 -39.38 -5.28
N THR A 331 -44.02 -39.58 -4.07
CA THR A 331 -44.04 -38.60 -2.97
C THR A 331 -42.88 -38.86 -2.01
N VAL A 332 -41.97 -37.89 -1.90
CA VAL A 332 -40.79 -37.98 -1.04
C VAL A 332 -40.96 -37.08 0.18
N VAL A 333 -40.68 -37.60 1.37
CA VAL A 333 -40.62 -36.81 2.60
C VAL A 333 -39.19 -36.72 3.10
N VAL A 334 -38.75 -35.53 3.47
CA VAL A 334 -37.46 -35.30 4.13
C VAL A 334 -37.70 -34.80 5.54
N VAL A 335 -37.23 -35.57 6.53
CA VAL A 335 -37.39 -35.23 7.94
C VAL A 335 -36.12 -34.52 8.42
N GLY A 336 -36.20 -33.21 8.66
CA GLY A 336 -35.06 -32.39 9.05
C GLY A 336 -35.16 -30.95 8.56
N GLY A 337 -34.31 -30.07 9.08
CA GLY A 337 -34.32 -28.64 8.73
C GLY A 337 -32.95 -28.03 8.41
N GLY A 338 -31.90 -28.85 8.31
CA GLY A 338 -30.53 -28.40 8.00
C GLY A 338 -30.23 -28.40 6.49
N ASN A 339 -29.04 -27.96 6.10
CA ASN A 339 -28.64 -27.90 4.68
C ASN A 339 -28.74 -29.27 3.97
N THR A 340 -28.34 -30.36 4.63
CA THR A 340 -28.51 -31.72 4.10
C THR A 340 -29.97 -32.05 3.77
N ALA A 341 -30.93 -31.53 4.53
CA ALA A 341 -32.34 -31.72 4.24
C ALA A 341 -32.75 -30.99 2.95
N MET A 342 -32.27 -29.75 2.76
CA MET A 342 -32.53 -28.98 1.54
C MET A 342 -31.90 -29.65 0.32
N ASP A 343 -30.66 -30.15 0.46
CA ASP A 343 -29.97 -30.90 -0.57
C ASP A 343 -30.72 -32.18 -0.95
N CYS A 344 -31.23 -32.93 0.03
CA CYS A 344 -32.07 -34.10 -0.22
C CYS A 344 -33.37 -33.74 -0.97
N CYS A 345 -34.03 -32.64 -0.60
CA CYS A 345 -35.29 -32.21 -1.24
C CYS A 345 -35.08 -31.83 -2.70
N ARG A 346 -34.14 -30.91 -2.94
CA ARG A 346 -33.82 -30.39 -4.28
C ARG A 346 -33.24 -31.47 -5.19
N THR A 347 -32.48 -32.41 -4.64
CA THR A 347 -32.01 -33.60 -5.35
C THR A 347 -33.19 -34.52 -5.72
N SER A 348 -34.13 -34.76 -4.80
CA SER A 348 -35.31 -35.58 -5.08
C SER A 348 -36.18 -35.00 -6.21
N ARG A 349 -36.31 -33.67 -6.29
CA ARG A 349 -36.98 -32.99 -7.41
C ARG A 349 -36.28 -33.26 -8.75
N ARG A 350 -34.95 -33.21 -8.77
CA ARG A 350 -34.12 -33.53 -9.96
C ARG A 350 -34.18 -35.00 -10.38
N LEU A 351 -34.57 -35.89 -9.47
CA LEU A 351 -34.82 -37.31 -9.76
C LEU A 351 -36.27 -37.61 -10.21
N GLY A 352 -37.09 -36.58 -10.42
CA GLY A 352 -38.45 -36.72 -10.97
C GLY A 352 -39.57 -36.79 -9.93
N ALA A 353 -39.29 -36.64 -8.62
CA ALA A 353 -40.31 -36.68 -7.57
C ALA A 353 -41.47 -35.71 -7.86
N SER A 354 -42.69 -36.22 -7.92
CA SER A 354 -43.88 -35.41 -8.20
C SER A 354 -44.20 -34.45 -7.05
N LYS A 355 -43.98 -34.89 -5.81
CA LYS A 355 -44.15 -34.09 -4.59
C LYS A 355 -42.99 -34.35 -3.63
N VAL A 356 -42.49 -33.27 -3.02
CA VAL A 356 -41.43 -33.33 -2.02
C VAL A 356 -41.83 -32.49 -0.81
N TYR A 357 -41.89 -33.11 0.36
CA TYR A 357 -42.26 -32.46 1.62
C TYR A 357 -41.07 -32.40 2.58
N VAL A 358 -40.85 -31.24 3.19
CA VAL A 358 -39.99 -31.10 4.37
C VAL A 358 -40.86 -31.24 5.62
N ILE A 359 -40.57 -32.21 6.48
CA ILE A 359 -41.17 -32.28 7.82
C ILE A 359 -40.17 -31.72 8.83
N TYR A 360 -40.59 -30.64 9.48
CA TYR A 360 -39.77 -29.99 10.50
C TYR A 360 -40.59 -29.69 11.76
N ARG A 361 -40.06 -30.13 12.90
CA ARG A 361 -40.72 -30.04 14.21
C ARG A 361 -40.84 -28.62 14.79
N ARG A 362 -40.30 -27.60 14.11
CA ARG A 362 -40.37 -26.17 14.49
C ARG A 362 -40.83 -25.33 13.30
N THR A 363 -40.78 -24.00 13.43
CA THR A 363 -41.09 -23.09 12.31
C THR A 363 -39.86 -22.85 11.44
N GLU A 364 -40.05 -22.19 10.31
CA GLU A 364 -38.98 -21.79 9.38
C GLU A 364 -37.87 -20.99 10.08
N LYS A 365 -38.22 -20.10 11.02
CA LYS A 365 -37.27 -19.24 11.73
C LYS A 365 -36.22 -20.04 12.52
N GLU A 366 -36.57 -21.24 12.99
CA GLU A 366 -35.66 -22.10 13.72
C GLU A 366 -34.95 -23.15 12.84
N MET A 367 -35.11 -23.12 11.51
CA MET A 367 -34.40 -24.03 10.62
C MET A 367 -32.89 -23.74 10.62
N PRO A 368 -32.03 -24.76 10.80
CA PRO A 368 -30.57 -24.57 10.70
C PRO A 368 -30.03 -24.35 9.29
N ALA A 369 -30.81 -24.65 8.23
CA ALA A 369 -30.39 -24.45 6.85
C ALA A 369 -30.15 -22.96 6.54
N ASN A 370 -29.26 -22.69 5.58
CA ASN A 370 -29.05 -21.33 5.10
C ASN A 370 -30.37 -20.81 4.48
N PRO A 371 -30.85 -19.59 4.85
CA PRO A 371 -32.10 -19.04 4.32
C PRO A 371 -32.21 -19.05 2.80
N ILE A 372 -31.09 -18.87 2.08
CA ILE A 372 -31.10 -18.94 0.61
C ILE A 372 -31.47 -20.34 0.11
N GLU A 373 -31.00 -21.40 0.75
CA GLU A 373 -31.32 -22.78 0.35
C GLU A 373 -32.79 -23.11 0.59
N ILE A 374 -33.37 -22.58 1.67
CA ILE A 374 -34.80 -22.68 1.95
C ILE A 374 -35.58 -21.95 0.85
N HIS A 375 -35.20 -20.72 0.52
CA HIS A 375 -35.83 -19.93 -0.54
C HIS A 375 -35.77 -20.63 -1.91
N GLU A 376 -34.57 -21.04 -2.34
CA GLU A 376 -34.35 -21.69 -3.63
C GLU A 376 -35.09 -23.03 -3.74
N SER A 377 -35.20 -23.79 -2.64
CA SER A 377 -35.98 -25.04 -2.64
C SER A 377 -37.49 -24.82 -2.83
N LYS A 378 -38.05 -23.73 -2.27
CA LYS A 378 -39.46 -23.36 -2.45
C LYS A 378 -39.73 -22.98 -3.90
N LEU A 379 -38.81 -22.24 -4.54
CA LEU A 379 -38.90 -21.91 -5.98
C LEU A 379 -38.88 -23.18 -6.86
N GLU A 380 -38.21 -24.25 -6.42
CA GLU A 380 -38.19 -25.55 -7.10
C GLU A 380 -39.41 -26.45 -6.76
N GLY A 381 -40.37 -25.95 -5.99
CA GLY A 381 -41.63 -26.62 -5.67
C GLY A 381 -41.57 -27.56 -4.46
N VAL A 382 -40.64 -27.37 -3.53
CA VAL A 382 -40.60 -28.11 -2.26
C VAL A 382 -41.63 -27.54 -1.28
N GLU A 383 -42.50 -28.41 -0.75
CA GLU A 383 -43.54 -28.06 0.22
C GLU A 383 -43.05 -28.28 1.66
N TYR A 384 -43.55 -27.47 2.60
CA TYR A 384 -43.09 -27.47 3.99
C TYR A 384 -44.21 -27.79 4.97
N MET A 385 -44.00 -28.82 5.79
CA MET A 385 -44.83 -29.19 6.92
C MET A 385 -44.11 -28.81 8.22
N PHE A 386 -44.21 -27.52 8.57
CA PHE A 386 -43.71 -27.01 9.84
C PHE A 386 -44.53 -27.52 11.01
N LEU A 387 -43.94 -27.40 12.22
CA LEU A 387 -44.60 -27.80 13.46
C LEU A 387 -45.16 -29.21 13.37
N THR A 388 -44.40 -30.13 12.77
CA THR A 388 -44.82 -31.50 12.50
C THR A 388 -43.68 -32.45 12.86
N LEU A 389 -43.99 -33.53 13.58
CA LEU A 389 -43.02 -34.56 13.98
C LEU A 389 -43.54 -35.95 13.58
N PRO A 390 -42.72 -36.80 12.94
CA PRO A 390 -43.09 -38.20 12.67
C PRO A 390 -43.16 -39.02 13.96
N LEU A 391 -44.22 -39.83 14.13
CA LEU A 391 -44.38 -40.79 15.22
C LEU A 391 -44.22 -42.24 14.78
N LYS A 392 -44.64 -42.58 13.56
CA LYS A 392 -44.60 -43.96 13.04
C LYS A 392 -44.56 -44.01 11.52
N VAL A 393 -43.70 -44.85 10.95
CA VAL A 393 -43.66 -45.18 9.52
C VAL A 393 -44.55 -46.40 9.27
N LYS A 394 -45.46 -46.32 8.29
CA LYS A 394 -46.34 -47.43 7.89
C LYS A 394 -45.70 -48.24 6.78
N LYS A 395 -45.60 -49.55 7.01
CA LYS A 395 -45.10 -50.53 6.04
C LYS A 395 -46.26 -51.18 5.27
N ASP A 396 -46.04 -51.49 4.01
CA ASP A 396 -46.90 -52.39 3.24
C ASP A 396 -46.61 -53.86 3.60
N GLU A 397 -47.35 -54.79 2.99
CA GLU A 397 -47.18 -56.24 3.23
C GLU A 397 -45.79 -56.78 2.82
N LYS A 398 -45.03 -56.02 2.03
CA LYS A 398 -43.68 -56.35 1.57
C LYS A 398 -42.58 -55.63 2.37
N GLY A 399 -42.94 -54.87 3.39
CA GLY A 399 -41.99 -54.13 4.23
C GLY A 399 -41.59 -52.74 3.71
N HIS A 400 -42.16 -52.29 2.58
CA HIS A 400 -41.88 -50.97 2.01
C HIS A 400 -42.70 -49.87 2.67
N ILE A 401 -42.18 -48.66 2.74
CA ILE A 401 -42.94 -47.50 3.19
C ILE A 401 -44.16 -47.27 2.27
N LYS A 402 -45.33 -47.03 2.88
CA LYS A 402 -46.56 -46.62 2.19
C LYS A 402 -47.13 -45.30 2.73
N GLY A 403 -46.74 -44.91 3.93
CA GLY A 403 -47.21 -43.69 4.57
C GLY A 403 -46.57 -43.46 5.93
N MET A 404 -46.91 -42.35 6.58
CA MET A 404 -46.35 -41.96 7.87
C MET A 404 -47.40 -41.28 8.75
N ILE A 405 -47.41 -41.61 10.03
CA ILE A 405 -48.23 -40.95 11.06
C ILE A 405 -47.36 -39.85 11.68
N CYS A 406 -47.88 -38.63 11.64
CA CYS A 406 -47.25 -37.43 12.19
C CYS A 406 -48.13 -36.82 13.27
N ILE A 407 -47.53 -36.04 14.18
CA ILE A 407 -48.23 -35.24 15.19
C ILE A 407 -47.93 -33.76 14.99
N ARG A 408 -48.89 -32.89 15.33
CA ARG A 408 -48.66 -31.44 15.33
C ARG A 408 -47.85 -31.04 16.55
N MET A 409 -47.02 -30.02 16.38
CA MET A 409 -46.16 -29.44 17.40
C MET A 409 -46.55 -27.99 17.67
N GLU A 410 -46.19 -27.47 18.83
CA GLU A 410 -46.17 -26.05 19.15
C GLU A 410 -44.81 -25.63 19.72
N LEU A 411 -44.54 -24.33 19.74
CA LEU A 411 -43.29 -23.79 20.27
C LEU A 411 -43.42 -23.48 21.76
N GLY A 412 -42.73 -24.25 22.60
CA GLY A 412 -42.52 -23.96 24.02
C GLY A 412 -41.38 -22.99 24.26
N GLU A 413 -40.88 -22.96 25.50
CA GLU A 413 -39.78 -22.06 25.90
C GLU A 413 -38.47 -22.33 25.12
N PRO A 414 -37.66 -21.29 24.86
CA PRO A 414 -36.35 -21.43 24.23
C PRO A 414 -35.40 -22.31 25.06
N ASP A 415 -34.60 -23.11 24.37
CA ASP A 415 -33.48 -23.85 24.94
C ASP A 415 -32.27 -22.93 25.18
N ALA A 416 -31.17 -23.47 25.73
CA ALA A 416 -29.95 -22.72 25.99
C ALA A 416 -29.28 -22.13 24.73
N SER A 417 -29.68 -22.58 23.53
CA SER A 417 -29.26 -22.00 22.25
C SER A 417 -30.20 -20.89 21.74
N GLY A 418 -31.23 -20.54 22.51
CA GLY A 418 -32.26 -19.57 22.14
C GLY A 418 -33.35 -20.14 21.23
N ARG A 419 -33.27 -21.41 20.82
CA ARG A 419 -34.25 -22.05 19.92
C ARG A 419 -35.42 -22.58 20.73
N ARG A 420 -36.64 -22.22 20.33
CA ARG A 420 -37.87 -22.69 21.00
C ARG A 420 -37.97 -24.22 20.97
N ARG A 421 -38.31 -24.82 22.11
CA ARG A 421 -38.48 -26.27 22.24
C ARG A 421 -39.77 -26.69 21.52
N PRO A 422 -39.74 -27.73 20.68
CA PRO A 422 -40.95 -28.26 20.07
C PRO A 422 -41.69 -29.13 21.09
N VAL A 423 -42.98 -28.86 21.30
CA VAL A 423 -43.85 -29.59 22.24
C VAL A 423 -44.99 -30.25 21.44
N PRO A 424 -45.27 -31.56 21.61
CA PRO A 424 -46.37 -32.21 20.91
C PRO A 424 -47.74 -31.65 21.35
N VAL A 425 -48.63 -31.41 20.40
CA VAL A 425 -50.04 -31.08 20.67
C VAL A 425 -50.81 -32.39 20.84
N PRO A 426 -51.37 -32.71 22.01
CA PRO A 426 -52.12 -33.95 22.22
C PRO A 426 -53.29 -34.11 21.23
N ASP A 427 -53.61 -35.36 20.87
CA ASP A 427 -54.73 -35.74 20.00
C ASP A 427 -54.72 -35.08 18.60
N SER A 428 -53.53 -34.76 18.07
CA SER A 428 -53.35 -34.06 16.79
C SER A 428 -52.68 -34.92 15.70
N GLU A 429 -52.69 -36.25 15.88
CA GLU A 429 -52.08 -37.19 14.94
C GLU A 429 -52.82 -37.22 13.61
N PHE A 430 -52.08 -37.26 12.51
CA PHE A 430 -52.61 -37.37 11.15
C PHE A 430 -51.70 -38.23 10.27
N GLU A 431 -52.27 -38.80 9.21
CA GLU A 431 -51.57 -39.66 8.27
C GLU A 431 -51.27 -38.94 6.96
N ILE A 432 -50.10 -39.25 6.38
CA ILE A 432 -49.71 -38.84 5.04
C ILE A 432 -49.24 -40.04 4.22
N ASP A 433 -49.58 -40.09 2.94
CA ASP A 433 -49.07 -41.08 1.98
C ASP A 433 -47.65 -40.69 1.56
N VAL A 434 -46.73 -41.67 1.62
CA VAL A 434 -45.29 -41.44 1.40
C VAL A 434 -44.69 -42.67 0.73
N ASP A 435 -43.98 -42.47 -0.37
CA ASP A 435 -43.29 -43.55 -1.10
C ASP A 435 -41.80 -43.66 -0.71
N ILE A 436 -41.19 -42.57 -0.26
CA ILE A 436 -39.78 -42.50 0.17
C ILE A 436 -39.64 -41.53 1.34
N ALA A 437 -38.89 -41.91 2.38
CA ALA A 437 -38.55 -41.00 3.48
C ALA A 437 -37.03 -40.85 3.66
N LEU A 438 -36.54 -39.61 3.77
CA LEU A 438 -35.13 -39.29 3.97
C LEU A 438 -34.91 -38.65 5.34
N ALA A 439 -34.16 -39.31 6.22
CA ALA A 439 -33.84 -38.82 7.56
C ALA A 439 -32.60 -37.89 7.53
N ALA A 440 -32.81 -36.59 7.71
CA ALA A 440 -31.77 -35.56 7.73
C ALA A 440 -31.69 -34.88 9.12
N ILE A 441 -31.60 -35.70 10.18
CA ILE A 441 -31.75 -35.28 11.58
C ILE A 441 -30.39 -35.12 12.32
N GLY A 442 -29.29 -35.58 11.73
CA GLY A 442 -27.95 -35.48 12.31
C GLY A 442 -26.98 -36.53 11.77
N GLN A 443 -25.74 -36.48 12.27
CA GLN A 443 -24.69 -37.45 11.99
C GLN A 443 -23.97 -37.82 13.29
N LYS A 444 -23.32 -38.98 13.32
CA LYS A 444 -22.49 -39.46 14.42
C LYS A 444 -21.11 -39.87 13.90
N THR A 445 -20.11 -39.70 14.76
CA THR A 445 -18.73 -40.11 14.47
C THR A 445 -18.56 -41.60 14.74
N ASP A 446 -17.91 -42.30 13.80
CA ASP A 446 -17.51 -43.69 13.94
C ASP A 446 -16.05 -43.77 14.42
N ILE A 447 -15.87 -44.25 15.66
CA ILE A 447 -14.60 -44.34 16.38
C ILE A 447 -14.17 -45.80 16.65
N HIS A 448 -14.60 -46.75 15.81
CA HIS A 448 -14.30 -48.19 16.00
C HIS A 448 -12.78 -48.50 16.08
N PHE A 449 -11.92 -47.65 15.50
CA PHE A 449 -10.46 -47.78 15.50
C PHE A 449 -9.80 -47.45 16.85
N LEU A 450 -10.52 -46.97 17.87
CA LEU A 450 -9.96 -46.64 19.19
C LEU A 450 -9.18 -47.79 19.82
N ASN A 451 -9.72 -49.01 19.72
CA ASN A 451 -9.08 -50.19 20.29
C ASN A 451 -7.76 -50.53 19.57
N ASP A 452 -7.71 -50.37 18.25
CA ASP A 452 -6.47 -50.59 17.48
C ASP A 452 -5.39 -49.58 17.89
N ILE A 453 -5.74 -48.30 17.99
CA ILE A 453 -4.79 -47.26 18.42
C ILE A 453 -4.30 -47.53 19.85
N ASN A 454 -5.21 -47.68 20.81
CA ASN A 454 -4.88 -47.79 22.22
C ASN A 454 -4.13 -49.09 22.56
N SER A 455 -4.34 -50.17 21.81
CA SER A 455 -3.60 -51.43 22.00
C SER A 455 -2.15 -51.35 21.50
N ASN A 456 -1.84 -50.40 20.62
CA ASN A 456 -0.53 -50.23 19.99
C ASN A 456 0.19 -48.94 20.42
N GLU A 457 -0.38 -48.19 21.38
CA GLU A 457 0.18 -46.95 21.90
C GLU A 457 0.71 -47.10 23.33
N THR A 458 1.89 -46.52 23.59
CA THR A 458 2.57 -46.63 24.89
C THR A 458 2.69 -45.29 25.61
N THR A 459 2.43 -44.18 24.92
CA THR A 459 2.60 -42.82 25.45
C THR A 459 1.29 -42.05 25.49
N GLY A 460 0.27 -42.62 26.14
CA GLY A 460 -1.07 -42.02 26.28
C GLY A 460 -2.17 -42.90 25.68
N GLN A 461 -3.39 -42.38 25.67
CA GLN A 461 -4.56 -43.05 25.10
C GLN A 461 -5.44 -42.06 24.33
N LEU A 462 -6.06 -42.53 23.26
CA LEU A 462 -7.13 -41.84 22.56
C LEU A 462 -8.45 -42.15 23.26
N ALA A 463 -9.24 -41.12 23.56
CA ALA A 463 -10.52 -41.25 24.25
C ALA A 463 -11.66 -40.65 23.42
N ALA A 464 -12.88 -41.12 23.67
CA ALA A 464 -14.09 -40.47 23.22
C ALA A 464 -14.55 -39.46 24.27
N ASN A 465 -15.03 -38.31 23.83
CA ASN A 465 -15.68 -37.33 24.69
C ASN A 465 -17.11 -37.79 25.05
N LYS A 466 -17.81 -37.02 25.89
CA LYS A 466 -19.16 -37.34 26.38
C LYS A 466 -20.24 -37.50 25.29
N TRP A 467 -19.97 -37.05 24.06
CA TRP A 467 -20.88 -37.12 22.92
C TRP A 467 -20.55 -38.29 21.98
N GLY A 468 -19.46 -39.02 22.23
CA GLY A 468 -18.99 -40.11 21.38
C GLY A 468 -18.08 -39.67 20.23
N ASP A 469 -17.65 -38.41 20.21
CA ASP A 469 -16.63 -37.89 19.27
C ASP A 469 -15.22 -37.99 19.89
N LEU A 470 -14.16 -37.73 19.14
CA LEU A 470 -12.77 -37.77 19.64
C LEU A 470 -12.52 -36.68 20.69
N ASP A 471 -11.84 -37.05 21.79
CA ASP A 471 -11.40 -36.12 22.82
C ASP A 471 -10.05 -35.48 22.46
N ALA A 472 -10.00 -34.15 22.53
CA ALA A 472 -8.81 -33.36 22.25
C ALA A 472 -8.83 -32.04 23.03
N ASP A 473 -7.66 -31.47 23.32
CA ASP A 473 -7.55 -30.16 23.96
C ASP A 473 -8.26 -29.08 23.14
N LYS A 474 -9.04 -28.22 23.79
CA LYS A 474 -9.89 -27.24 23.11
C LYS A 474 -9.11 -26.15 22.36
N ASN A 475 -7.87 -25.88 22.76
CA ASN A 475 -7.08 -24.77 22.24
C ASN A 475 -5.92 -25.23 21.33
N THR A 476 -5.44 -26.46 21.50
CA THR A 476 -4.34 -27.05 20.71
C THR A 476 -4.78 -28.22 19.84
N LEU A 477 -5.95 -28.80 20.10
CA LEU A 477 -6.47 -29.99 19.41
C LEU A 477 -5.54 -31.22 19.47
N GLN A 478 -4.61 -31.22 20.43
CA GLN A 478 -3.80 -32.38 20.75
C GLN A 478 -4.66 -33.39 21.52
N THR A 479 -4.56 -34.67 21.17
CA THR A 479 -5.27 -35.74 21.87
C THR A 479 -4.48 -36.20 23.11
N GLY A 480 -4.97 -37.21 23.82
CA GLY A 480 -4.23 -37.84 24.92
C GLY A 480 -2.92 -38.52 24.49
N ILE A 481 -2.65 -38.64 23.17
CA ILE A 481 -1.40 -39.14 22.61
C ILE A 481 -0.62 -37.95 22.03
N PRO A 482 0.61 -37.64 22.51
CA PRO A 482 1.34 -36.42 22.12
C PRO A 482 1.61 -36.27 20.62
N SER A 483 1.81 -37.37 19.89
CA SER A 483 2.04 -37.38 18.44
C SER A 483 0.76 -37.36 17.61
N MET A 484 -0.43 -37.27 18.24
CA MET A 484 -1.72 -37.38 17.56
C MET A 484 -2.63 -36.19 17.87
N PHE A 485 -3.18 -35.61 16.81
CA PHE A 485 -4.08 -34.45 16.85
C PHE A 485 -5.40 -34.83 16.18
N ALA A 486 -6.48 -34.13 16.50
CA ALA A 486 -7.79 -34.39 15.89
C ALA A 486 -8.47 -33.08 15.49
N ALA A 487 -9.15 -33.04 14.33
CA ALA A 487 -9.78 -31.83 13.83
C ALA A 487 -11.06 -32.11 13.03
N GLY A 488 -11.93 -31.11 12.97
CA GLY A 488 -13.20 -31.15 12.23
C GLY A 488 -14.29 -31.88 13.01
N ASP A 489 -15.32 -32.34 12.28
CA ASP A 489 -16.54 -32.87 12.89
C ASP A 489 -16.28 -34.10 13.78
N GLY A 490 -15.18 -34.82 13.56
CA GLY A 490 -14.77 -35.93 14.42
C GLY A 490 -14.41 -35.54 15.85
N VAL A 491 -14.28 -34.24 16.17
CA VAL A 491 -14.01 -33.72 17.53
C VAL A 491 -15.22 -33.00 18.11
N THR A 492 -15.89 -32.17 17.31
CA THR A 492 -17.00 -31.31 17.77
C THR A 492 -18.39 -31.83 17.45
N GLY A 493 -18.49 -32.95 16.73
CA GLY A 493 -19.70 -33.35 16.03
C GLY A 493 -19.93 -32.49 14.76
N PRO A 494 -21.03 -32.74 14.03
CA PRO A 494 -21.30 -32.09 12.74
C PRO A 494 -21.28 -30.57 12.84
N ALA A 495 -20.33 -29.95 12.14
CA ALA A 495 -20.09 -28.52 12.16
C ALA A 495 -20.12 -27.94 10.74
N THR A 496 -19.87 -26.64 10.62
CA THR A 496 -19.79 -25.98 9.32
C THR A 496 -18.42 -26.17 8.67
N LEU A 497 -18.37 -26.18 7.34
CA LEU A 497 -17.13 -26.26 6.56
C LEU A 497 -16.01 -25.35 7.11
N ILE A 498 -16.33 -24.07 7.35
CA ILE A 498 -15.35 -23.08 7.79
C ILE A 498 -14.82 -23.33 9.21
N GLN A 499 -15.58 -24.03 10.07
CA GLN A 499 -15.12 -24.46 11.39
C GLN A 499 -14.14 -25.63 11.29
N ALA A 500 -14.38 -26.58 10.38
CA ALA A 500 -13.44 -27.67 10.13
C ALA A 500 -12.08 -27.13 9.62
N ILE A 501 -12.12 -26.12 8.74
CA ILE A 501 -10.92 -25.41 8.27
C ILE A 501 -10.18 -24.71 9.42
N ALA A 502 -10.92 -24.03 10.30
CA ALA A 502 -10.35 -23.36 11.47
C ALA A 502 -9.64 -24.34 12.42
N GLN A 503 -10.28 -25.48 12.73
CA GLN A 503 -9.68 -26.52 13.57
C GLN A 503 -8.46 -27.15 12.91
N ALA A 504 -8.53 -27.44 11.61
CA ALA A 504 -7.40 -28.00 10.88
C ALA A 504 -6.14 -27.13 10.97
N ARG A 505 -6.30 -25.79 10.93
CA ARG A 505 -5.21 -24.85 11.13
C ARG A 505 -4.61 -24.92 12.54
N ILE A 506 -5.44 -25.06 13.57
CA ILE A 506 -4.99 -25.21 14.96
C ILE A 506 -4.21 -26.53 15.11
N ALA A 507 -4.79 -27.64 14.66
CA ALA A 507 -4.16 -28.95 14.73
C ALA A 507 -2.84 -29.02 13.94
N ALA A 508 -2.77 -28.40 12.75
CA ALA A 508 -1.55 -28.31 11.96
C ALA A 508 -0.46 -27.51 12.66
N LEU A 509 -0.80 -26.37 13.28
CA LEU A 509 0.15 -25.57 14.07
C LEU A 509 0.69 -26.37 15.26
N SER A 510 -0.19 -27.01 16.04
CA SER A 510 0.20 -27.80 17.21
C SER A 510 1.02 -29.03 16.83
N CYS A 511 0.71 -29.67 15.69
CA CYS A 511 1.52 -30.73 15.11
C CYS A 511 2.90 -30.23 14.68
N HIS A 512 2.98 -29.08 14.00
CA HIS A 512 4.26 -28.45 13.63
C HIS A 512 5.12 -28.13 14.87
N GLN A 513 4.53 -27.54 15.93
CA GLN A 513 5.24 -27.27 17.19
C GLN A 513 5.81 -28.54 17.79
N TYR A 514 5.00 -29.60 17.88
CA TYR A 514 5.44 -30.90 18.37
C TYR A 514 6.61 -31.47 17.55
N LEU A 515 6.50 -31.47 16.22
CA LEU A 515 7.52 -32.04 15.32
C LEU A 515 8.84 -31.27 15.31
N THR A 516 8.81 -29.98 15.60
CA THR A 516 9.98 -29.09 15.68
C THR A 516 10.56 -28.99 17.09
N GLY A 517 10.01 -29.74 18.06
CA GLY A 517 10.47 -29.73 19.46
C GLY A 517 10.07 -28.46 20.23
N GLN A 518 9.18 -27.64 19.70
CA GLN A 518 8.63 -26.49 20.40
C GLN A 518 7.54 -26.93 21.39
N PRO A 519 7.35 -26.20 22.52
CA PRO A 519 6.21 -26.44 23.39
C PRO A 519 4.88 -26.26 22.62
N VAL A 520 4.01 -27.26 22.68
CA VAL A 520 2.68 -27.19 22.08
C VAL A 520 1.84 -26.17 22.86
N LYS A 521 1.62 -25.00 22.25
CA LYS A 521 0.92 -23.88 22.87
C LYS A 521 -0.06 -23.28 21.87
N PRO A 522 -1.24 -22.83 22.33
CA PRO A 522 -2.16 -22.12 21.47
C PRO A 522 -1.51 -20.84 20.93
N ARG A 523 -1.98 -20.40 19.76
CA ARG A 523 -1.52 -19.14 19.17
C ARG A 523 -1.78 -17.98 20.14
N LYS A 524 -0.77 -17.13 20.36
CA LYS A 524 -0.93 -15.92 21.17
C LYS A 524 -2.06 -15.07 20.59
N LYS A 525 -3.02 -14.69 21.43
CA LYS A 525 -4.13 -13.81 21.02
C LYS A 525 -3.58 -12.41 20.78
N GLU A 526 -3.87 -11.86 19.61
CA GLU A 526 -3.60 -10.45 19.33
C GLU A 526 -4.64 -9.58 20.04
N PHE A 527 -4.21 -8.42 20.54
CA PHE A 527 -5.13 -7.40 21.01
C PHE A 527 -5.96 -6.84 19.85
N ILE A 528 -7.27 -6.74 20.03
CA ILE A 528 -8.22 -6.19 19.08
C ILE A 528 -9.18 -5.28 19.85
N SER A 529 -9.14 -3.99 19.55
CA SER A 529 -10.14 -3.02 20.01
C SER A 529 -11.46 -3.21 19.26
N LYS A 530 -12.59 -3.02 19.95
CA LYS A 530 -13.94 -3.10 19.40
C LYS A 530 -14.82 -1.97 19.92
N ARG A 531 -15.58 -1.31 19.05
CA ARG A 531 -16.58 -0.32 19.47
C ARG A 531 -17.68 -0.95 20.33
N GLU A 532 -18.04 -2.20 20.06
CA GLU A 532 -19.01 -2.96 20.85
C GLU A 532 -18.57 -3.23 22.29
N ASN A 533 -17.29 -2.99 22.63
CA ASN A 533 -16.84 -3.04 24.02
C ASN A 533 -17.34 -1.85 24.86
N PHE A 534 -17.75 -0.75 24.20
CA PHE A 534 -18.25 0.47 24.84
C PHE A 534 -19.77 0.57 24.77
N ARG A 535 -20.35 0.37 23.57
CA ARG A 535 -21.81 0.26 23.38
C ARG A 535 -22.18 -0.49 22.12
N GLU A 536 -23.41 -1.01 22.10
CA GLU A 536 -23.98 -1.63 20.91
C GLU A 536 -24.12 -0.62 19.76
N GLN A 537 -23.88 -1.11 18.53
CA GLN A 537 -23.98 -0.31 17.31
C GLN A 537 -25.41 -0.38 16.76
N THR A 538 -25.93 0.76 16.33
CA THR A 538 -27.34 0.94 15.92
C THR A 538 -27.44 1.49 14.49
N PRO A 539 -28.61 1.42 13.82
CA PRO A 539 -28.80 2.02 12.50
C PRO A 539 -28.46 3.53 12.43
N ALA A 540 -28.71 4.27 13.51
CA ALA A 540 -28.42 5.69 13.60
C ALA A 540 -26.90 6.01 13.48
N ASP A 541 -26.03 5.06 13.80
CA ASP A 541 -24.58 5.24 13.71
C ASP A 541 -24.06 5.30 12.26
N PHE A 542 -24.84 4.78 11.31
CA PHE A 542 -24.47 4.66 9.89
C PHE A 542 -25.37 5.47 8.96
N ALA A 543 -26.64 5.69 9.33
CA ALA A 543 -27.60 6.43 8.53
C ALA A 543 -27.09 7.85 8.19
N GLY A 544 -27.16 8.24 6.91
CA GLY A 544 -26.71 9.54 6.43
C GLY A 544 -25.18 9.70 6.28
N LYS A 545 -24.37 8.76 6.78
CA LYS A 545 -22.90 8.79 6.63
C LYS A 545 -22.40 8.04 5.40
N PHE A 546 -23.18 7.06 4.93
CA PHE A 546 -22.86 6.23 3.77
C PHE A 546 -24.00 6.26 2.76
N ALA A 547 -23.65 6.22 1.47
CA ALA A 547 -24.62 6.18 0.39
C ALA A 547 -25.35 4.82 0.36
N ARG A 548 -26.67 4.87 0.15
CA ARG A 548 -27.47 3.66 -0.11
C ARG A 548 -27.12 3.09 -1.47
N GLN A 549 -26.83 1.79 -1.54
CA GLN A 549 -26.54 1.08 -2.80
C GLN A 549 -27.16 -0.32 -2.76
N LEU A 550 -27.85 -0.70 -3.84
CA LEU A 550 -28.42 -2.03 -3.98
C LEU A 550 -27.33 -3.09 -4.12
N ARG A 551 -27.54 -4.27 -3.54
CA ARG A 551 -26.68 -5.44 -3.73
C ARG A 551 -26.83 -5.94 -5.16
N HIS A 552 -25.72 -6.33 -5.79
CA HIS A 552 -25.79 -7.17 -6.97
C HIS A 552 -26.05 -8.61 -6.52
N GLU A 553 -27.25 -9.12 -6.83
CA GLU A 553 -27.58 -10.51 -6.51
C GLU A 553 -26.80 -11.49 -7.40
N MET A 554 -26.53 -12.68 -6.85
CA MET A 554 -25.87 -13.75 -7.59
C MET A 554 -26.77 -14.18 -8.74
N PRO A 555 -26.31 -14.14 -10.00
CA PRO A 555 -27.05 -14.71 -11.11
C PRO A 555 -27.29 -16.21 -10.86
N VAL A 556 -28.52 -16.66 -11.08
CA VAL A 556 -28.93 -18.06 -10.91
C VAL A 556 -29.60 -18.59 -12.17
N LEU A 557 -29.52 -19.90 -12.39
CA LEU A 557 -30.34 -20.57 -13.40
C LEU A 557 -31.83 -20.35 -13.12
N ASP A 558 -32.62 -20.17 -14.17
CA ASP A 558 -34.07 -20.07 -14.07
C ASP A 558 -34.67 -21.33 -13.41
N PRO A 559 -35.60 -21.22 -12.44
CA PRO A 559 -36.22 -22.37 -11.77
C PRO A 559 -36.73 -23.46 -12.70
N ASP A 560 -37.31 -23.12 -13.85
CA ASP A 560 -37.87 -24.09 -14.81
C ASP A 560 -36.77 -24.92 -15.50
N GLN A 561 -35.53 -24.44 -15.45
CA GLN A 561 -34.35 -25.11 -16.01
C GLN A 561 -33.57 -25.93 -14.96
N ARG A 562 -34.05 -26.02 -13.71
CA ARG A 562 -33.35 -26.70 -12.59
C ARG A 562 -33.72 -28.17 -12.42
N ASN A 563 -34.15 -28.82 -13.49
CA ASN A 563 -34.43 -30.27 -13.54
C ASN A 563 -33.19 -31.14 -13.79
N ASN A 564 -32.00 -30.58 -13.62
CA ASN A 564 -30.73 -31.22 -13.88
C ASN A 564 -29.71 -30.85 -12.79
N PHE A 565 -28.52 -31.44 -12.86
CA PHE A 565 -27.45 -31.25 -11.88
C PHE A 565 -26.43 -30.17 -12.29
N LYS A 566 -26.74 -29.31 -13.27
CA LYS A 566 -25.88 -28.15 -13.59
C LYS A 566 -25.86 -27.18 -12.42
N GLU A 567 -24.74 -26.48 -12.26
CA GLU A 567 -24.55 -25.47 -11.22
C GLU A 567 -25.65 -24.39 -11.30
N VAL A 568 -26.32 -24.10 -10.19
CA VAL A 568 -27.45 -23.16 -10.15
C VAL A 568 -26.96 -21.72 -10.01
N GLU A 569 -26.06 -21.43 -9.09
CA GLU A 569 -25.46 -20.09 -8.97
C GLU A 569 -24.35 -19.96 -10.04
N LEU A 570 -24.36 -18.89 -10.84
CA LEU A 570 -23.51 -18.76 -12.03
C LEU A 570 -22.26 -17.88 -11.85
N GLY A 571 -22.12 -17.17 -10.74
CA GLY A 571 -21.05 -16.19 -10.52
C GLY A 571 -21.37 -14.81 -11.11
N TYR A 572 -20.58 -13.80 -10.77
CA TYR A 572 -20.71 -12.47 -11.39
C TYR A 572 -20.22 -12.49 -12.83
N GLU A 573 -20.94 -11.76 -13.69
CA GLU A 573 -20.69 -11.73 -15.14
C GLU A 573 -19.35 -11.10 -15.53
N ASN A 574 -18.91 -10.08 -14.78
CA ASN A 574 -17.69 -9.33 -15.12
C ASN A 574 -17.11 -8.58 -13.91
N GLU A 575 -15.88 -8.09 -14.10
CA GLU A 575 -15.14 -7.32 -13.08
C GLU A 575 -15.84 -6.04 -12.64
N THR A 576 -16.65 -5.41 -13.50
CA THR A 576 -17.35 -4.16 -13.14
C THR A 576 -18.36 -4.41 -12.03
N VAL A 577 -19.14 -5.49 -12.13
CA VAL A 577 -20.10 -5.91 -11.10
C VAL A 577 -19.38 -6.25 -9.80
N ALA A 578 -18.29 -7.01 -9.87
CA ALA A 578 -17.50 -7.36 -8.70
C ALA A 578 -16.90 -6.11 -8.02
N ARG A 579 -16.38 -5.13 -8.78
CA ARG A 579 -15.84 -3.89 -8.24
C ARG A 579 -16.92 -3.00 -7.63
N GLN A 580 -18.11 -2.93 -8.23
CA GLN A 580 -19.26 -2.21 -7.67
C GLN A 580 -19.72 -2.83 -6.35
N GLU A 581 -19.79 -4.16 -6.27
CA GLU A 581 -20.11 -4.85 -5.02
C GLU A 581 -18.99 -4.68 -3.97
N ALA A 582 -17.71 -4.75 -4.38
CA ALA A 582 -16.59 -4.50 -3.48
C ALA A 582 -16.62 -3.06 -2.92
N ALA A 583 -17.03 -2.09 -3.73
CA ALA A 583 -17.23 -0.70 -3.32
C ALA A 583 -18.28 -0.56 -2.19
N ARG A 584 -19.19 -1.54 -2.04
CA ARG A 584 -20.18 -1.55 -0.96
C ARG A 584 -19.58 -1.81 0.43
N CYS A 585 -18.34 -2.25 0.57
CA CYS A 585 -17.72 -2.44 1.88
C CYS A 585 -17.59 -1.10 2.63
N LEU A 586 -18.11 -1.02 3.87
CA LEU A 586 -18.03 0.20 4.71
C LEU A 586 -16.66 0.42 5.36
N GLU A 587 -15.71 -0.51 5.17
CA GLU A 587 -14.35 -0.41 5.73
C GLU A 587 -14.31 -0.19 7.25
N CYS A 588 -15.20 -0.88 7.98
CA CYS A 588 -15.34 -0.81 9.44
C CYS A 588 -14.10 -1.18 10.28
N GLY A 589 -12.95 -1.49 9.68
CA GLY A 589 -11.72 -1.92 10.37
C GLY A 589 -10.62 -0.89 10.16
N CYS A 590 -9.65 -0.85 11.07
CA CYS A 590 -8.59 0.15 11.02
C CYS A 590 -7.61 -0.10 9.86
N THR A 591 -7.27 0.96 9.12
CA THR A 591 -6.26 0.95 8.05
C THR A 591 -4.85 0.73 8.58
N ALA A 592 -4.58 1.17 9.82
CA ALA A 592 -3.29 0.99 10.51
C ALA A 592 -3.16 -0.39 11.18
N TYR A 593 -3.93 -1.40 10.77
CA TYR A 593 -3.98 -2.72 11.45
C TYR A 593 -2.59 -3.39 11.60
N PHE A 594 -1.73 -3.22 10.59
CA PHE A 594 -0.41 -3.85 10.54
C PHE A 594 0.72 -3.00 11.15
N ASP A 595 0.52 -1.69 11.34
CA ASP A 595 1.55 -0.74 11.79
C ASP A 595 1.10 0.12 13.00
N CYS A 596 -0.01 -0.21 13.67
CA CYS A 596 -0.46 0.47 14.89
C CYS A 596 0.35 0.07 16.13
N ASP A 597 1.11 1.02 16.67
CA ASP A 597 1.93 0.83 17.87
C ASP A 597 1.09 0.52 19.12
N LEU A 598 -0.09 1.13 19.25
CA LEU A 598 -1.00 0.86 20.37
C LEU A 598 -1.44 -0.61 20.37
N LYS A 599 -1.77 -1.18 19.20
CA LYS A 599 -2.11 -2.60 19.06
C LYS A 599 -0.91 -3.50 19.36
N LYS A 600 0.27 -3.15 18.83
CA LYS A 600 1.53 -3.89 19.09
C LYS A 600 1.77 -4.01 20.60
N TYR A 601 1.85 -2.88 21.30
CA TYR A 601 2.16 -2.88 22.73
C TYR A 601 1.02 -3.45 23.58
N SER A 602 -0.25 -3.21 23.23
CA SER A 602 -1.37 -3.85 23.95
C SER A 602 -1.35 -5.37 23.83
N THR A 603 -0.89 -5.91 22.70
CA THR A 603 -0.67 -7.36 22.52
C THR A 603 0.53 -7.86 23.32
N GLU A 604 1.61 -7.10 23.35
CA GLU A 604 2.84 -7.45 24.07
C GLU A 604 2.60 -7.56 25.58
N TYR A 605 1.97 -6.53 26.15
CA TYR A 605 1.71 -6.39 27.58
C TYR A 605 0.35 -6.95 28.03
N GLU A 606 -0.37 -7.64 27.15
CA GLU A 606 -1.66 -8.29 27.44
C GLU A 606 -2.67 -7.32 28.09
N ALA A 607 -2.77 -6.12 27.54
CA ALA A 607 -3.70 -5.08 28.00
C ALA A 607 -5.15 -5.44 27.63
N GLU A 608 -6.08 -5.11 28.53
CA GLU A 608 -7.50 -5.37 28.34
C GLU A 608 -8.29 -4.07 28.19
N GLN A 609 -9.03 -3.93 27.09
CA GLN A 609 -9.79 -2.70 26.81
C GLN A 609 -10.84 -2.36 27.87
N LYS A 610 -11.44 -3.39 28.51
CA LYS A 610 -12.50 -3.21 29.51
C LYS A 610 -11.99 -3.06 30.95
N HIS A 611 -10.68 -3.09 31.18
CA HIS A 611 -10.16 -3.11 32.55
C HIS A 611 -10.55 -1.86 33.36
N PHE A 612 -10.52 -0.69 32.72
CA PHE A 612 -10.96 0.60 33.29
C PHE A 612 -12.23 1.11 32.59
N GLU A 613 -13.24 0.26 32.43
CA GLU A 613 -14.53 0.67 31.84
C GLU A 613 -15.12 1.89 32.57
N GLY A 614 -15.57 2.88 31.80
CA GLY A 614 -16.04 4.17 32.30
C GLY A 614 -16.66 5.01 31.18
N GLU A 615 -16.79 6.32 31.39
CA GLU A 615 -17.20 7.23 30.33
C GLU A 615 -16.19 7.20 29.17
N HIS A 616 -16.68 7.19 27.93
CA HIS A 616 -15.89 7.32 26.70
C HIS A 616 -16.43 8.46 25.83
N ARG A 617 -15.60 8.94 24.90
CA ARG A 617 -15.95 9.97 23.93
C ARG A 617 -16.10 9.36 22.53
N GLU A 618 -17.10 9.86 21.82
CA GLU A 618 -17.36 9.52 20.43
C GLU A 618 -17.27 10.80 19.60
N TYR A 619 -16.52 10.73 18.52
CA TYR A 619 -16.27 11.86 17.62
C TYR A 619 -16.75 11.52 16.22
N GLU A 620 -17.29 12.51 15.53
CA GLU A 620 -17.45 12.43 14.07
C GLU A 620 -16.08 12.43 13.40
N VAL A 621 -15.94 11.63 12.35
CA VAL A 621 -14.71 11.56 11.56
C VAL A 621 -14.68 12.75 10.61
N ASP A 622 -13.57 13.49 10.61
CA ASP A 622 -13.40 14.69 9.79
C ASP A 622 -12.77 14.34 8.44
N PHE A 623 -13.56 14.46 7.37
CA PHE A 623 -13.15 14.26 5.98
C PHE A 623 -13.08 15.56 5.17
N ARG A 624 -13.17 16.74 5.83
CA ARG A 624 -13.23 18.04 5.13
C ARG A 624 -11.94 18.39 4.38
N HIS A 625 -10.83 17.72 4.68
CA HIS A 625 -9.59 17.84 3.93
C HIS A 625 -9.47 16.72 2.89
N PRO A 626 -9.22 17.03 1.60
CA PRO A 626 -9.30 16.04 0.52
C PRO A 626 -8.30 14.88 0.66
N TYR A 627 -7.15 15.10 1.30
CA TYR A 627 -6.10 14.09 1.47
C TYR A 627 -5.91 13.58 2.91
N ILE A 628 -6.58 14.18 3.90
CA ILE A 628 -6.29 13.91 5.33
C ILE A 628 -7.61 13.63 6.04
N GLU A 629 -7.69 12.46 6.66
CA GLU A 629 -8.76 12.07 7.56
C GLU A 629 -8.32 12.27 9.01
N ILE A 630 -9.19 12.84 9.85
CA ILE A 630 -8.98 12.95 11.30
C ILE A 630 -10.06 12.15 12.03
N ASP A 631 -9.68 11.03 12.62
CA ASP A 631 -10.53 10.17 13.44
C ASP A 631 -10.08 10.22 14.90
N ASN A 632 -10.68 11.14 15.67
CA ASN A 632 -10.36 11.30 17.09
C ASN A 632 -10.75 10.08 17.94
N ASN A 633 -11.60 9.18 17.45
CA ASN A 633 -11.91 7.94 18.17
C ASN A 633 -10.70 7.00 18.29
N LYS A 634 -9.70 7.16 17.41
CA LYS A 634 -8.43 6.42 17.43
C LYS A 634 -7.32 7.15 18.19
N CYS A 635 -7.54 8.40 18.60
CA CYS A 635 -6.49 9.27 19.13
C CYS A 635 -6.14 8.91 20.59
N ILE A 636 -4.84 8.89 20.90
CA ILE A 636 -4.31 8.66 22.26
C ILE A 636 -3.72 9.94 22.88
N LEU A 637 -4.02 11.11 22.30
CA LEU A 637 -3.55 12.42 22.77
C LEU A 637 -2.03 12.52 22.97
N CYS A 638 -1.26 11.81 22.14
CA CYS A 638 0.20 11.82 22.19
C CYS A 638 0.83 13.15 21.73
N ALA A 639 0.01 14.03 21.13
CA ALA A 639 0.37 15.34 20.57
C ALA A 639 1.44 15.33 19.46
N ARG A 640 1.89 14.17 18.96
CA ARG A 640 2.89 14.07 17.88
C ARG A 640 2.48 14.86 16.62
N CYS A 641 1.22 14.74 16.20
CA CYS A 641 0.69 15.46 15.03
C CYS A 641 0.66 16.99 15.20
N VAL A 642 0.29 17.47 16.39
CA VAL A 642 0.29 18.91 16.73
C VAL A 642 1.74 19.42 16.77
N ARG A 643 2.61 18.68 17.44
CA ARG A 643 4.00 19.06 17.65
C ARG A 643 4.82 19.02 16.36
N ILE A 644 4.67 18.03 15.49
CA ILE A 644 5.36 18.00 14.20
C ILE A 644 4.92 19.18 13.31
N CYS A 645 3.63 19.55 13.37
CA CYS A 645 3.09 20.70 12.64
C CYS A 645 3.67 22.04 13.16
N HIS A 646 3.95 22.15 14.46
CA HIS A 646 4.48 23.36 15.08
C HIS A 646 6.02 23.42 15.10
N GLU A 647 6.70 22.34 15.45
CA GLU A 647 8.14 22.25 15.71
C GLU A 647 8.95 22.03 14.43
N VAL A 648 8.42 21.24 13.48
CA VAL A 648 9.14 20.89 12.24
C VAL A 648 8.63 21.67 11.03
N VAL A 649 7.30 21.73 10.86
CA VAL A 649 6.71 22.44 9.71
C VAL A 649 6.62 23.94 9.98
N GLY A 650 6.32 24.34 11.22
CA GLY A 650 6.03 25.73 11.59
C GLY A 650 4.68 26.24 11.09
N ALA A 651 3.75 25.36 10.73
CA ALA A 651 2.43 25.71 10.19
C ALA A 651 1.40 26.01 11.29
N ASN A 652 1.47 25.36 12.46
CA ASN A 652 0.49 25.54 13.55
C ASN A 652 -0.98 25.33 13.12
N ALA A 653 -1.20 24.38 12.21
CA ALA A 653 -2.52 24.08 11.65
C ALA A 653 -3.39 23.23 12.59
N LEU A 654 -2.76 22.46 13.49
CA LEU A 654 -3.42 21.56 14.43
C LEU A 654 -3.14 21.98 15.88
N GLY A 655 -4.11 21.77 16.76
CA GLY A 655 -3.99 22.03 18.19
C GLY A 655 -4.73 21.00 19.05
N LEU A 656 -4.50 21.07 20.37
CA LEU A 656 -5.31 20.39 21.37
C LEU A 656 -6.41 21.36 21.82
N VAL A 657 -7.67 20.96 21.62
CA VAL A 657 -8.86 21.74 21.99
C VAL A 657 -9.42 21.21 23.31
N ASN A 658 -10.06 22.07 24.11
CA ASN A 658 -10.56 21.79 25.47
C ASN A 658 -9.46 21.42 26.49
N ARG A 659 -9.86 20.83 27.63
CA ARG A 659 -8.97 20.45 28.74
C ARG A 659 -9.44 19.16 29.40
N GLY A 660 -8.50 18.43 30.00
CA GLY A 660 -8.79 17.21 30.74
C GLY A 660 -9.35 16.12 29.84
N PHE A 661 -10.39 15.42 30.30
CA PHE A 661 -11.02 14.32 29.58
C PHE A 661 -11.65 14.75 28.23
N ASP A 662 -12.04 16.02 28.10
CA ASP A 662 -12.66 16.57 26.88
C ASP A 662 -11.66 16.96 25.79
N THR A 663 -10.37 16.71 26.00
CA THR A 663 -9.31 17.13 25.09
C THR A 663 -9.32 16.29 23.81
N PHE A 664 -9.25 16.95 22.65
CA PHE A 664 -9.13 16.27 21.36
C PHE A 664 -8.26 17.07 20.39
N VAL A 665 -7.81 16.41 19.31
CA VAL A 665 -7.01 17.06 18.27
C VAL A 665 -7.96 17.67 17.23
N ALA A 666 -7.79 18.95 16.92
CA ALA A 666 -8.58 19.61 15.89
C ALA A 666 -7.75 20.65 15.12
N PRO A 667 -8.19 21.04 13.93
CA PRO A 667 -7.67 22.22 13.26
C PRO A 667 -7.87 23.49 14.11
N SER A 668 -6.96 24.45 13.94
CA SER A 668 -7.01 25.74 14.64
C SER A 668 -8.38 26.42 14.50
N MET A 669 -8.91 26.92 15.62
CA MET A 669 -10.24 27.56 15.72
C MET A 669 -11.44 26.66 15.38
N GLY A 670 -11.26 25.34 15.22
CA GLY A 670 -12.34 24.41 14.85
C GLY A 670 -12.75 24.44 13.36
N ASN A 671 -12.01 25.19 12.54
CA ASN A 671 -12.25 25.29 11.10
C ASN A 671 -11.94 23.96 10.36
N SER A 672 -12.17 23.92 9.05
CA SER A 672 -11.59 22.84 8.22
C SER A 672 -10.07 22.97 8.23
N LEU A 673 -9.35 21.85 8.17
CA LEU A 673 -7.89 21.88 8.05
C LEU A 673 -7.44 22.66 6.79
N SER A 674 -8.23 22.62 5.73
CA SER A 674 -8.02 23.36 4.48
C SER A 674 -8.06 24.88 4.66
N ASP A 675 -8.79 25.38 5.68
CA ASP A 675 -8.92 26.82 5.97
C ASP A 675 -7.84 27.34 6.94
N THR A 676 -6.92 26.47 7.35
CA THR A 676 -5.80 26.82 8.24
C THR A 676 -4.51 27.07 7.46
N GLN A 677 -3.39 27.24 8.16
CA GLN A 677 -2.05 27.31 7.56
C GLN A 677 -1.48 25.93 7.18
N CYS A 678 -2.34 24.91 7.00
CA CYS A 678 -1.91 23.56 6.64
C CYS A 678 -1.23 23.56 5.27
N GLU A 679 0.03 23.09 5.21
CA GLU A 679 0.77 22.95 3.95
C GLU A 679 0.53 21.61 3.23
N SER A 680 -0.35 20.76 3.78
CA SER A 680 -0.60 19.39 3.30
C SER A 680 0.69 18.56 3.17
N CYS A 681 1.65 18.75 4.08
CA CYS A 681 2.92 18.02 4.02
C CYS A 681 2.81 16.53 4.40
N GLY A 682 1.73 16.15 5.10
CA GLY A 682 1.49 14.78 5.53
C GLY A 682 2.33 14.30 6.72
N LEU A 683 3.21 15.13 7.29
CA LEU A 683 4.05 14.72 8.43
C LEU A 683 3.24 14.35 9.67
N CYS A 684 2.06 14.94 9.85
CA CYS A 684 1.13 14.59 10.93
C CYS A 684 0.55 13.16 10.79
N LEU A 685 0.44 12.64 9.56
CA LEU A 685 0.05 11.25 9.26
C LEU A 685 1.24 10.33 9.56
N SER A 686 2.43 10.69 9.05
CA SER A 686 3.65 9.89 9.21
C SER A 686 4.11 9.72 10.66
N THR A 687 3.67 10.60 11.56
CA THR A 687 3.99 10.51 13.00
C THR A 687 2.83 9.93 13.83
N CYS A 688 1.67 9.64 13.25
CA CYS A 688 0.54 9.16 14.04
C CYS A 688 0.72 7.67 14.41
N PRO A 689 0.82 7.30 15.70
CA PRO A 689 1.08 5.91 16.10
C PRO A 689 -0.15 4.98 16.00
N THR A 690 -1.35 5.54 15.82
CA THR A 690 -2.61 4.79 15.91
C THR A 690 -3.49 4.91 14.68
N GLY A 691 -3.05 5.61 13.63
CA GLY A 691 -3.87 5.90 12.45
C GLY A 691 -5.07 6.82 12.73
N ALA A 692 -5.02 7.62 13.80
CA ALA A 692 -6.00 8.68 14.07
C ALA A 692 -5.92 9.82 13.05
N LEU A 693 -4.75 10.03 12.46
CA LEU A 693 -4.59 10.83 11.25
C LEU A 693 -4.15 9.87 10.14
N SER A 694 -5.01 9.69 9.14
CA SER A 694 -4.79 8.79 8.00
C SER A 694 -4.89 9.56 6.69
N GLU A 695 -4.39 8.94 5.63
CA GLU A 695 -4.60 9.46 4.28
C GLU A 695 -6.03 9.16 3.83
N ASN A 696 -6.71 10.17 3.29
CA ASN A 696 -8.00 10.00 2.63
C ASN A 696 -7.74 9.50 1.20
N LYS A 697 -7.92 8.19 0.97
CA LYS A 697 -7.55 7.52 -0.29
C LYS A 697 -8.71 7.49 -1.28
N LEU A 698 -8.39 7.61 -2.58
CA LEU A 698 -9.34 7.50 -3.69
C LEU A 698 -9.77 6.04 -4.00
N PHE A 699 -9.20 5.08 -3.29
CA PHE A 699 -9.46 3.66 -3.41
C PHE A 699 -9.62 3.06 -2.01
N LYS A 700 -10.18 1.86 -1.89
CA LYS A 700 -10.35 1.21 -0.58
C LYS A 700 -8.99 0.89 0.05
N PRO A 701 -8.55 1.49 1.16
CA PRO A 701 -7.29 1.08 1.78
C PRO A 701 -7.31 -0.41 2.15
N GLY A 702 -8.31 -0.86 2.93
CA GLY A 702 -8.34 -2.17 3.60
C GLY A 702 -7.08 -2.49 4.43
N PRO A 703 -7.13 -3.43 5.39
CA PRO A 703 -5.89 -3.97 5.93
C PRO A 703 -5.21 -4.80 4.83
N VAL A 704 -4.18 -4.25 4.19
CA VAL A 704 -3.36 -4.95 3.19
C VAL A 704 -1.92 -4.92 3.64
N LYS A 705 -1.31 -6.11 3.75
CA LYS A 705 0.13 -6.21 4.03
C LYS A 705 0.90 -5.85 2.76
N THR A 706 1.69 -4.79 2.84
CA THR A 706 2.48 -4.25 1.73
C THR A 706 3.93 -4.72 1.79
N GLU A 707 4.56 -4.77 0.63
CA GLU A 707 6.02 -4.74 0.47
C GLU A 707 6.46 -3.29 0.27
N SER A 708 7.76 -3.02 0.41
CA SER A 708 8.29 -1.69 0.16
C SER A 708 9.66 -1.71 -0.52
N PHE A 709 9.93 -0.64 -1.26
CA PHE A 709 11.26 -0.34 -1.78
C PHE A 709 11.57 1.15 -1.64
N SER A 710 12.85 1.50 -1.71
CA SER A 710 13.33 2.87 -1.59
C SER A 710 13.64 3.48 -2.94
N THR A 711 13.33 4.77 -3.11
CA THR A 711 13.68 5.54 -4.32
C THR A 711 13.85 7.02 -4.00
N ILE A 712 14.20 7.82 -5.00
CA ILE A 712 14.35 9.28 -4.87
C ILE A 712 13.14 9.97 -5.49
N CYS A 713 12.58 10.94 -4.78
CA CYS A 713 11.48 11.78 -5.23
C CYS A 713 11.81 12.47 -6.57
N ASN A 714 10.96 12.26 -7.58
CA ASN A 714 11.12 12.78 -8.94
C ASN A 714 10.36 14.10 -9.21
N TYR A 715 9.89 14.79 -8.16
CA TYR A 715 9.19 16.09 -8.27
C TYR A 715 10.13 17.30 -8.24
N CYS A 716 10.45 17.84 -7.06
CA CYS A 716 11.30 19.04 -6.90
C CYS A 716 12.79 18.68 -6.76
N SER A 717 13.65 19.70 -6.81
CA SER A 717 15.12 19.57 -6.84
C SER A 717 15.81 19.26 -5.50
N VAL A 718 15.06 18.93 -4.44
CA VAL A 718 15.66 18.66 -3.12
C VAL A 718 16.30 17.27 -3.07
N GLY A 719 15.68 16.26 -3.68
CA GLY A 719 16.19 14.88 -3.67
C GLY A 719 15.84 14.09 -2.41
N CYS A 720 14.58 14.17 -1.95
CA CYS A 720 14.10 13.41 -0.79
C CYS A 720 14.06 11.92 -1.09
N THR A 721 14.54 11.09 -0.15
CA THR A 721 14.42 9.63 -0.22
C THR A 721 13.04 9.21 0.27
N LEU A 722 12.37 8.39 -0.53
CA LEU A 722 11.02 7.89 -0.31
C LEU A 722 11.05 6.37 -0.08
N GLU A 723 10.09 5.88 0.70
CA GLU A 723 9.74 4.47 0.78
C GLU A 723 8.35 4.26 0.18
N ILE A 724 8.28 3.52 -0.92
CA ILE A 724 7.05 3.23 -1.65
C ILE A 724 6.49 1.91 -1.13
N HIS A 725 5.30 1.95 -0.53
CA HIS A 725 4.60 0.75 -0.07
C HIS A 725 3.60 0.30 -1.12
N HIS A 726 3.73 -0.95 -1.58
CA HIS A 726 2.90 -1.48 -2.65
C HIS A 726 2.47 -2.93 -2.39
N ARG A 727 1.54 -3.40 -3.21
CA ARG A 727 1.17 -4.80 -3.32
C ARG A 727 1.11 -5.15 -4.81
N ASN A 728 2.03 -6.01 -5.26
CA ASN A 728 2.10 -6.46 -6.65
C ASN A 728 2.02 -5.30 -7.67
N GLY A 729 2.88 -4.30 -7.51
CA GLY A 729 2.92 -3.09 -8.35
C GLY A 729 1.89 -1.99 -8.00
N PHE A 730 0.78 -2.30 -7.33
CA PHE A 730 -0.19 -1.27 -6.91
C PHE A 730 0.31 -0.53 -5.67
N VAL A 731 0.60 0.77 -5.81
CA VAL A 731 1.11 1.62 -4.72
C VAL A 731 -0.02 1.96 -3.76
N MET A 732 0.15 1.54 -2.51
CA MET A 732 -0.83 1.71 -1.44
C MET A 732 -0.61 3.01 -0.66
N GLU A 733 0.65 3.37 -0.39
CA GLU A 733 1.04 4.61 0.29
C GLU A 733 2.52 4.92 0.07
N VAL A 734 2.92 6.15 0.40
CA VAL A 734 4.33 6.56 0.45
C VAL A 734 4.68 7.11 1.82
N LYS A 735 5.83 6.69 2.34
CA LYS A 735 6.45 7.17 3.58
C LYS A 735 7.80 7.82 3.27
N GLY A 736 8.25 8.71 4.13
CA GLY A 736 9.58 9.30 4.02
C GLY A 736 10.60 8.39 4.70
N LYS A 737 11.78 8.24 4.09
CA LYS A 737 12.87 7.41 4.60
C LYS A 737 14.11 8.27 4.83
N GLU A 738 14.88 7.93 5.87
CA GLU A 738 16.17 8.54 6.14
C GLU A 738 17.08 8.40 4.91
N GLY A 739 17.50 9.53 4.37
CA GLY A 739 18.30 9.60 3.15
C GLY A 739 19.46 10.59 3.26
N LEU A 740 20.20 10.75 2.16
CA LEU A 740 21.34 11.68 2.10
C LEU A 740 20.93 13.15 2.37
N VAL A 741 19.73 13.54 1.96
CA VAL A 741 19.22 14.91 2.09
C VAL A 741 18.24 15.05 3.25
N ASN A 742 17.16 14.27 3.25
CA ASN A 742 16.16 14.21 4.31
C ASN A 742 16.59 13.15 5.34
N GLN A 743 17.63 13.46 6.12
CA GLN A 743 18.19 12.55 7.13
C GLN A 743 17.19 12.17 8.23
N ASP A 744 16.15 12.98 8.41
CA ASP A 744 15.05 12.81 9.36
C ASP A 744 13.81 12.14 8.74
N GLY A 745 13.90 11.72 7.46
CA GLY A 745 12.78 11.13 6.73
C GLY A 745 11.65 12.13 6.41
N ASN A 746 11.87 13.44 6.53
CA ASN A 746 10.83 14.41 6.17
C ASN A 746 10.59 14.46 4.66
N ILE A 747 9.32 14.56 4.28
CA ILE A 747 8.84 14.67 2.91
C ILE A 747 7.73 15.74 2.83
N CYS A 748 7.36 16.14 1.61
CA CYS A 748 6.32 17.14 1.36
C CYS A 748 5.11 16.53 0.65
N ARG A 749 4.11 17.37 0.31
CA ARG A 749 2.89 16.94 -0.40
C ARG A 749 3.15 16.13 -1.67
N TYR A 750 4.19 16.51 -2.43
CA TYR A 750 4.56 15.82 -3.67
C TYR A 750 4.96 14.37 -3.39
N GLY A 751 5.88 14.16 -2.44
CA GLY A 751 6.30 12.82 -2.05
C GLY A 751 5.17 12.03 -1.37
N LYS A 752 4.36 12.69 -0.54
CA LYS A 752 3.32 12.00 0.24
C LYS A 752 2.11 11.57 -0.60
N PHE A 753 1.60 12.44 -1.46
CA PHE A 753 0.32 12.25 -2.16
C PHE A 753 0.48 12.12 -3.68
N GLY A 754 1.66 12.44 -4.25
CA GLY A 754 1.91 12.43 -5.69
C GLY A 754 2.15 11.06 -6.31
N TYR A 755 1.78 9.97 -5.64
CA TYR A 755 1.99 8.62 -6.16
C TYR A 755 0.81 8.08 -7.00
N GLN A 756 -0.32 8.80 -7.06
CA GLN A 756 -1.54 8.30 -7.71
C GLN A 756 -1.35 7.93 -9.18
N TYR A 757 -0.50 8.66 -9.91
CA TYR A 757 -0.20 8.37 -11.32
C TYR A 757 0.48 6.99 -11.52
N LEU A 758 1.11 6.43 -10.47
CA LEU A 758 1.74 5.11 -10.53
C LEU A 758 0.74 3.97 -10.61
N ASN A 759 -0.50 4.20 -10.16
CA ASN A 759 -1.58 3.23 -10.24
C ASN A 759 -2.41 3.38 -11.53
N ASP A 760 -2.04 4.31 -12.40
CA ASP A 760 -2.76 4.59 -13.63
C ASP A 760 -2.45 3.54 -14.71
N ARG A 761 -3.47 2.76 -15.07
CA ARG A 761 -3.39 1.69 -16.08
C ARG A 761 -3.26 2.21 -17.52
N SER A 762 -3.39 3.52 -17.75
CA SER A 762 -3.23 4.15 -19.07
C SER A 762 -1.78 4.45 -19.45
N ARG A 763 -0.81 4.05 -18.61
CA ARG A 763 0.61 4.16 -18.91
C ARG A 763 0.94 3.42 -20.22
N LEU A 764 1.71 4.07 -21.09
CA LEU A 764 2.15 3.49 -22.35
C LEU A 764 3.09 2.31 -22.09
N THR A 765 2.82 1.17 -22.74
CA THR A 765 3.63 -0.06 -22.60
C THR A 765 4.31 -0.50 -23.89
N VAL A 766 3.84 0.01 -25.03
CA VAL A 766 4.32 -0.32 -26.38
C VAL A 766 4.52 0.95 -27.21
N PRO A 767 5.39 0.93 -28.24
CA PRO A 767 5.52 2.05 -29.19
C PRO A 767 4.22 2.27 -29.98
N MET A 768 3.92 3.53 -30.28
CA MET A 768 2.70 3.93 -30.98
C MET A 768 3.02 4.83 -32.16
N LEU A 769 2.57 4.47 -33.37
CA LEU A 769 2.76 5.25 -34.59
C LEU A 769 1.45 5.87 -35.06
N LYS A 770 1.49 7.15 -35.46
CA LYS A 770 0.32 7.89 -35.93
C LYS A 770 0.05 7.56 -37.40
N LYS A 771 -0.99 6.76 -37.65
CA LYS A 771 -1.49 6.38 -38.98
C LYS A 771 -2.88 7.00 -39.17
N ASN A 772 -3.10 7.75 -40.25
CA ASN A 772 -4.39 8.41 -40.56
C ASN A 772 -4.95 9.26 -39.40
N GLY A 773 -4.07 9.92 -38.64
CA GLY A 773 -4.45 10.77 -37.51
C GLY A 773 -4.74 10.03 -36.19
N LYS A 774 -4.61 8.71 -36.13
CA LYS A 774 -4.77 7.89 -34.91
C LYS A 774 -3.47 7.17 -34.57
N HIS A 775 -3.16 7.06 -33.28
CA HIS A 775 -2.01 6.28 -32.80
C HIS A 775 -2.37 4.81 -32.69
N GLU A 776 -1.60 3.97 -33.39
CA GLU A 776 -1.73 2.51 -33.41
C GLU A 776 -0.45 1.87 -32.87
N PRO A 777 -0.52 0.76 -32.11
CA PRO A 777 0.67 0.08 -31.60
C PRO A 777 1.50 -0.51 -32.74
N ILE A 778 2.82 -0.45 -32.61
CA ILE A 778 3.79 -1.06 -33.53
C ILE A 778 4.84 -1.87 -32.78
N GLU A 779 5.55 -2.73 -33.50
CA GLU A 779 6.69 -3.49 -32.95
C GLU A 779 7.91 -2.59 -32.71
N TRP A 780 8.76 -2.97 -31.76
CA TRP A 780 9.96 -2.20 -31.41
C TRP A 780 10.93 -2.03 -32.58
N ASP A 781 11.14 -3.08 -33.38
CA ASP A 781 12.04 -3.00 -34.54
C ASP A 781 11.55 -2.00 -35.59
N GLU A 782 10.23 -1.96 -35.87
CA GLU A 782 9.63 -0.96 -36.77
C GLU A 782 9.88 0.46 -36.23
N ALA A 783 9.73 0.67 -34.92
CA ALA A 783 10.00 1.97 -34.29
C ALA A 783 11.47 2.39 -34.46
N PHE A 784 12.41 1.48 -34.25
CA PHE A 784 13.84 1.75 -34.42
C PHE A 784 14.24 2.00 -35.87
N GLU A 785 13.66 1.28 -36.82
CA GLU A 785 13.89 1.50 -38.26
C GLU A 785 13.44 2.91 -38.70
N ILE A 786 12.27 3.36 -38.22
CA ILE A 786 11.77 4.72 -38.50
C ILE A 786 12.74 5.76 -37.95
N LEU A 787 13.18 5.60 -36.69
CA LEU A 787 14.07 6.54 -36.03
C LEU A 787 15.45 6.59 -36.67
N GLU A 788 16.03 5.43 -36.98
CA GLU A 788 17.29 5.32 -37.69
C GLU A 788 17.21 6.00 -39.06
N ALA A 789 16.16 5.71 -39.84
CA ALA A 789 15.94 6.33 -41.14
C ALA A 789 15.85 7.86 -41.02
N LYS A 790 15.08 8.37 -40.04
CA LYS A 790 14.94 9.81 -39.81
C LYS A 790 16.25 10.47 -39.39
N ILE A 791 17.07 9.83 -38.56
CA ILE A 791 18.36 10.38 -38.15
C ILE A 791 19.34 10.38 -39.33
N ARG A 792 19.44 9.28 -40.08
CA ARG A 792 20.39 9.14 -41.20
C ARG A 792 20.04 10.01 -42.41
N SER A 793 18.76 10.19 -42.72
CA SER A 793 18.33 10.93 -43.91
C SER A 793 18.33 12.45 -43.74
N SER A 794 18.48 12.96 -42.51
CA SER A 794 18.28 14.36 -42.20
C SER A 794 19.56 15.18 -42.27
N VAL A 795 19.45 16.44 -42.68
CA VAL A 795 20.55 17.40 -42.53
C VAL A 795 20.75 17.65 -41.03
N PRO A 796 21.98 17.51 -40.47
CA PRO A 796 22.20 17.59 -39.02
C PRO A 796 21.61 18.84 -38.35
N GLY A 797 21.67 19.99 -39.03
CA GLY A 797 21.12 21.25 -38.53
C GLY A 797 19.59 21.34 -38.47
N GLU A 798 18.86 20.38 -39.08
CA GLU A 798 17.40 20.32 -39.10
C GLU A 798 16.81 19.38 -38.03
N SER A 799 17.64 18.58 -37.37
CA SER A 799 17.21 17.71 -36.26
C SER A 799 17.51 18.37 -34.93
N ALA A 800 16.57 18.33 -33.98
CA ALA A 800 16.76 18.81 -32.61
C ALA A 800 16.30 17.78 -31.58
N PHE A 801 17.05 17.69 -30.49
CA PHE A 801 16.88 16.71 -29.42
C PHE A 801 16.63 17.45 -28.11
N PHE A 802 15.64 16.99 -27.35
CA PHE A 802 15.24 17.59 -26.07
C PHE A 802 15.18 16.52 -24.99
N ALA A 803 15.86 16.74 -23.86
CA ALA A 803 15.81 15.85 -22.71
C ALA A 803 15.25 16.58 -21.47
N GLY A 804 14.32 15.92 -20.78
CA GLY A 804 13.65 16.45 -19.60
C GLY A 804 14.39 16.15 -18.30
N ALA A 805 14.21 17.04 -17.31
CA ALA A 805 14.77 16.91 -15.97
C ALA A 805 14.21 15.73 -15.14
N ARG A 806 13.23 14.99 -15.68
CA ARG A 806 12.69 13.79 -15.02
C ARG A 806 13.55 12.54 -15.28
N LEU A 807 14.29 12.54 -16.39
CA LEU A 807 15.17 11.46 -16.82
C LEU A 807 16.34 11.31 -15.87
N THR A 808 16.89 10.09 -15.76
CA THR A 808 18.13 9.88 -15.00
C THR A 808 19.32 10.56 -15.68
N ASN A 809 20.43 10.73 -14.96
CA ASN A 809 21.64 11.30 -15.53
C ASN A 809 22.13 10.48 -16.73
N GLU A 810 21.99 9.15 -16.66
CA GLU A 810 22.42 8.22 -17.69
C GLU A 810 21.58 8.39 -18.96
N GLU A 811 20.25 8.48 -18.83
CA GLU A 811 19.36 8.75 -19.96
C GLU A 811 19.64 10.13 -20.59
N GLN A 812 19.82 11.17 -19.77
CA GLN A 812 20.17 12.51 -20.26
C GLN A 812 21.49 12.53 -21.02
N TYR A 813 22.48 11.78 -20.52
CA TYR A 813 23.77 11.60 -21.16
C TYR A 813 23.66 10.88 -22.51
N LEU A 814 22.87 9.80 -22.58
CA LEU A 814 22.64 9.07 -23.82
C LEU A 814 21.92 9.93 -24.87
N VAL A 815 20.95 10.74 -24.46
CA VAL A 815 20.23 11.65 -25.38
C VAL A 815 21.19 12.69 -26.00
N GLN A 816 22.09 13.29 -25.21
CA GLN A 816 23.07 14.22 -25.80
C GLN A 816 24.12 13.51 -26.67
N LYS A 817 24.51 12.28 -26.31
CA LYS A 817 25.42 11.45 -27.13
C LYS A 817 24.75 11.09 -28.45
N LEU A 818 23.45 10.76 -28.44
CA LEU A 818 22.66 10.50 -29.64
C LEU A 818 22.61 11.74 -30.55
N ALA A 819 22.37 12.92 -29.98
CA ALA A 819 22.36 14.16 -30.75
C ALA A 819 23.73 14.46 -31.41
N ARG A 820 24.81 14.43 -30.62
CA ARG A 820 26.13 14.90 -31.05
C ARG A 820 26.94 13.85 -31.81
N ALA A 821 26.99 12.62 -31.32
CA ALA A 821 27.74 11.53 -31.94
C ALA A 821 26.91 10.83 -33.02
N GLY A 822 25.62 10.57 -32.76
CA GLY A 822 24.72 9.86 -33.68
C GLY A 822 24.20 10.73 -34.83
N ALA A 823 23.49 11.81 -34.50
CA ALA A 823 22.86 12.72 -35.47
C ALA A 823 23.76 13.86 -35.95
N LYS A 824 25.00 13.95 -35.43
CA LYS A 824 26.01 14.95 -35.79
C LYS A 824 25.54 16.40 -35.63
N THR A 825 24.71 16.66 -34.62
CA THR A 825 24.16 17.99 -34.33
C THR A 825 24.40 18.44 -32.90
N ASN A 826 24.64 19.74 -32.69
CA ASN A 826 24.67 20.36 -31.35
C ASN A 826 23.30 20.95 -30.97
N ASN A 827 22.23 20.66 -31.74
CA ASN A 827 20.86 21.03 -31.43
C ASN A 827 20.28 20.18 -30.28
N ILE A 828 20.92 20.23 -29.12
CA ILE A 828 20.51 19.59 -27.87
C ILE A 828 20.03 20.65 -26.88
N GLY A 829 18.94 20.37 -26.17
CA GLY A 829 18.38 21.28 -25.19
C GLY A 829 17.37 20.63 -24.24
N SER A 830 16.70 21.47 -23.45
CA SER A 830 15.52 21.11 -22.66
C SER A 830 14.53 22.25 -22.82
N PHE A 831 13.25 21.93 -23.07
CA PHE A 831 12.19 22.95 -23.17
C PHE A 831 12.09 23.76 -21.87
N HIS A 832 12.36 23.14 -20.71
CA HIS A 832 12.41 23.85 -19.42
C HIS A 832 13.35 25.07 -19.43
N TYR A 833 14.47 25.04 -20.17
CA TYR A 833 15.44 26.15 -20.24
C TYR A 833 15.43 26.91 -21.57
N LEU A 834 14.66 26.47 -22.57
CA LEU A 834 14.61 27.08 -23.89
C LEU A 834 14.19 28.56 -23.80
N GLY A 835 15.05 29.46 -24.28
CA GLY A 835 14.77 30.90 -24.28
C GLY A 835 14.94 31.61 -22.93
N ARG A 836 15.47 30.94 -21.89
CA ARG A 836 15.68 31.53 -20.55
C ARG A 836 17.07 32.14 -20.31
N GLY A 837 18.01 31.92 -21.24
CA GLY A 837 19.39 32.42 -21.17
C GLY A 837 20.34 31.57 -20.31
N THR A 838 21.63 31.95 -20.25
CA THR A 838 22.71 31.11 -19.69
C THR A 838 23.05 31.36 -18.22
N GLY A 839 22.34 32.27 -17.54
CA GLY A 839 22.62 32.62 -16.15
C GLY A 839 22.57 31.43 -15.18
N TYR A 840 21.52 30.61 -15.29
CA TYR A 840 21.33 29.39 -14.48
C TYR A 840 22.48 28.40 -14.64
N THR A 841 22.98 28.25 -15.86
CA THR A 841 24.08 27.36 -16.23
C THR A 841 25.39 27.77 -15.55
N LYS A 842 25.69 29.07 -15.54
CA LYS A 842 26.93 29.62 -14.97
C LYS A 842 26.96 29.59 -13.45
N LEU A 843 25.78 29.56 -12.83
CA LEU A 843 25.57 29.52 -11.38
C LEU A 843 25.55 28.12 -10.78
N THR A 844 25.56 27.09 -11.62
CA THR A 844 25.51 25.70 -11.16
C THR A 844 26.53 25.44 -10.06
N LYS A 845 27.77 25.97 -10.14
CA LYS A 845 28.85 25.78 -9.16
C LYS A 845 28.70 26.58 -7.85
N ALA A 846 27.72 27.46 -7.73
CA ALA A 846 27.67 28.43 -6.63
C ALA A 846 26.89 27.98 -5.39
N ASN A 847 26.29 26.78 -5.43
CA ASN A 847 25.31 26.34 -4.43
C ASN A 847 25.96 25.86 -3.12
N LEU A 848 25.44 26.35 -2.00
CA LEU A 848 25.80 25.92 -0.66
C LEU A 848 25.11 24.58 -0.30
N PRO A 849 25.82 23.62 0.33
CA PRO A 849 25.22 22.40 0.85
C PRO A 849 24.17 22.71 1.93
N PHE A 850 23.00 22.07 1.88
CA PHE A 850 21.90 22.38 2.80
C PHE A 850 22.24 22.21 4.30
N PRO A 851 23.08 21.24 4.72
CA PRO A 851 23.48 21.12 6.12
C PRO A 851 24.21 22.36 6.67
N GLU A 852 24.88 23.14 5.82
CA GLU A 852 25.59 24.35 6.23
C GLU A 852 24.65 25.51 6.59
N LEU A 853 23.34 25.42 6.31
CA LEU A 853 22.36 26.38 6.82
C LEU A 853 22.43 26.52 8.35
N THR A 854 22.85 25.46 9.04
CA THR A 854 23.00 25.42 10.49
C THR A 854 24.13 26.31 11.02
N GLU A 855 25.05 26.74 10.16
CA GLU A 855 26.19 27.62 10.43
C GLU A 855 25.94 29.07 9.98
N SER A 856 24.78 29.34 9.37
CA SER A 856 24.39 30.69 8.95
C SER A 856 23.97 31.55 10.14
N SER A 857 24.16 32.87 10.04
CA SER A 857 23.67 33.85 11.00
C SER A 857 22.39 34.55 10.52
N ARG A 858 22.06 34.47 9.23
CA ARG A 858 20.81 34.99 8.65
C ARG A 858 20.50 34.35 7.31
N VAL A 859 19.21 34.15 7.04
CA VAL A 859 18.71 33.62 5.76
C VAL A 859 17.81 34.65 5.08
N TYR A 860 18.02 34.84 3.77
CA TYR A 860 17.20 35.71 2.93
C TYR A 860 16.51 34.87 1.86
N LEU A 861 15.17 34.85 1.85
CA LEU A 861 14.38 34.17 0.83
C LEU A 861 14.06 35.17 -0.29
N LEU A 862 14.75 35.09 -1.42
CA LEU A 862 14.58 36.01 -2.55
C LEU A 862 13.88 35.28 -3.70
N GLY A 863 12.59 35.56 -3.88
CA GLY A 863 11.79 34.89 -4.92
C GLY A 863 11.69 33.38 -4.75
N ALA A 864 11.60 32.89 -3.52
CA ALA A 864 11.48 31.47 -3.21
C ALA A 864 10.26 31.19 -2.31
N GLU A 865 9.31 30.41 -2.82
CA GLU A 865 8.16 29.91 -2.07
C GLU A 865 8.49 28.55 -1.44
N VAL A 866 9.48 28.53 -0.54
CA VAL A 866 10.09 27.28 -0.03
C VAL A 866 9.10 26.35 0.65
N SER A 867 8.11 26.88 1.38
CA SER A 867 7.02 26.10 1.98
C SER A 867 6.16 25.36 0.94
N ARG A 868 5.99 25.92 -0.26
CA ARG A 868 5.14 25.36 -1.31
C ARG A 868 5.91 24.49 -2.29
N ASP A 869 7.05 24.98 -2.78
CA ASP A 869 7.76 24.40 -3.93
C ASP A 869 8.89 23.46 -3.50
N ASN A 870 9.49 23.69 -2.32
CA ASN A 870 10.66 22.95 -1.82
C ASN A 870 10.57 22.69 -0.31
N ALA A 871 9.42 22.17 0.15
CA ALA A 871 9.05 22.21 1.58
C ALA A 871 10.08 21.60 2.52
N VAL A 872 10.81 20.55 2.13
CA VAL A 872 11.86 19.95 2.97
C VAL A 872 13.05 20.89 3.19
N ALA A 873 13.45 21.66 2.16
CA ALA A 873 14.41 22.75 2.36
C ALA A 873 13.80 23.86 3.24
N GLY A 874 12.51 24.13 3.08
CA GLY A 874 11.75 25.00 3.98
C GLY A 874 11.80 24.54 5.44
N PHE A 875 11.60 23.25 5.72
CA PHE A 875 11.67 22.69 7.08
C PHE A 875 13.05 22.90 7.68
N MET A 876 14.14 22.70 6.93
CA MET A 876 15.49 23.00 7.41
C MET A 876 15.66 24.47 7.80
N ILE A 877 15.16 25.40 6.96
CA ILE A 877 15.22 26.85 7.22
C ILE A 877 14.41 27.22 8.47
N TRP A 878 13.16 26.78 8.55
CA TRP A 878 12.27 27.12 9.66
C TRP A 878 12.68 26.44 10.97
N ASN A 879 13.21 25.23 10.93
CA ASN A 879 13.79 24.55 12.10
C ASN A 879 14.99 25.31 12.63
N ASN A 880 15.89 25.75 11.76
CA ASN A 880 17.04 26.56 12.15
C ASN A 880 16.62 27.90 12.75
N ARG A 881 15.60 28.56 12.18
CA ARG A 881 15.00 29.75 12.79
C ARG A 881 14.49 29.48 14.20
N LYS A 882 13.73 28.42 14.39
CA LYS A 882 13.10 28.10 15.68
C LYS A 882 14.08 27.61 16.73
N MET A 883 14.97 26.68 16.37
CA MET A 883 15.86 25.99 17.30
C MET A 883 17.15 26.76 17.57
N LYS A 884 17.65 27.52 16.58
CA LYS A 884 18.91 28.27 16.69
C LYS A 884 18.72 29.79 16.70
N GLY A 885 17.51 30.30 16.47
CA GLY A 885 17.24 31.73 16.43
C GLY A 885 17.81 32.42 15.18
N ILE A 886 18.03 31.69 14.09
CA ILE A 886 18.56 32.26 12.83
C ILE A 886 17.44 33.05 12.12
N PRO A 887 17.51 34.39 12.01
CA PRO A 887 16.46 35.19 11.41
C PRO A 887 16.30 34.91 9.91
N VAL A 888 15.04 34.97 9.45
CA VAL A 888 14.65 34.77 8.05
C VAL A 888 13.91 35.99 7.53
N GLU A 889 14.43 36.60 6.46
CA GLU A 889 13.78 37.74 5.78
C GLU A 889 13.30 37.33 4.38
N VAL A 890 12.06 37.67 4.03
CA VAL A 890 11.44 37.33 2.75
C VAL A 890 11.42 38.55 1.83
N ILE A 891 12.00 38.42 0.64
CA ILE A 891 11.97 39.40 -0.44
C ILE A 891 11.10 38.83 -1.55
N THR A 892 9.94 39.44 -1.79
CA THR A 892 8.93 38.88 -2.70
C THR A 892 8.24 39.94 -3.55
N ALA A 893 7.94 39.56 -4.79
CA ALA A 893 7.11 40.31 -5.72
C ALA A 893 5.64 39.86 -5.72
N LEU A 894 5.29 38.86 -4.91
CA LEU A 894 3.91 38.44 -4.72
C LEU A 894 3.21 39.37 -3.72
N ASP A 895 1.89 39.53 -3.86
CA ASP A 895 1.08 40.25 -2.86
C ASP A 895 1.02 39.48 -1.53
N LYS A 896 1.04 38.15 -1.59
CA LYS A 896 1.06 37.27 -0.41
C LYS A 896 2.01 36.10 -0.66
N SER A 897 3.01 35.96 0.21
CA SER A 897 3.93 34.81 0.18
C SER A 897 3.44 33.73 1.13
N THR A 898 3.66 32.47 0.78
CA THR A 898 3.38 31.32 1.66
C THR A 898 4.27 31.32 2.89
N SER A 899 5.41 32.01 2.85
CA SER A 899 6.40 32.08 3.93
C SER A 899 6.21 33.27 4.86
N GLU A 900 5.28 34.18 4.54
CA GLU A 900 5.11 35.47 5.23
C GLU A 900 4.83 35.32 6.73
N HIS A 901 3.96 34.39 7.11
CA HIS A 901 3.56 34.16 8.49
C HIS A 901 4.65 33.51 9.36
N LYS A 902 5.75 33.08 8.76
CA LYS A 902 6.89 32.44 9.44
C LYS A 902 8.15 33.31 9.47
N ALA A 903 8.23 34.30 8.58
CA ALA A 903 9.38 35.17 8.43
C ALA A 903 9.45 36.22 9.55
N ASP A 904 10.66 36.70 9.84
CA ASP A 904 10.90 37.78 10.79
C ASP A 904 10.66 39.15 10.17
N ASN A 905 10.96 39.30 8.87
CA ASN A 905 10.78 40.53 8.11
C ASN A 905 10.38 40.23 6.66
N ILE A 906 9.67 41.18 6.04
CA ILE A 906 9.22 41.08 4.65
C ILE A 906 9.57 42.36 3.90
N ILE A 907 10.17 42.22 2.72
CA ILE A 907 10.40 43.30 1.74
C ILE A 907 9.54 43.02 0.51
N ARG A 908 8.63 43.94 0.21
CA ARG A 908 7.80 43.90 -1.00
C ARG A 908 8.47 44.68 -2.12
N ILE A 909 8.50 44.05 -3.29
CA ILE A 909 9.07 44.63 -4.52
C ILE A 909 8.14 44.35 -5.71
N LYS A 910 8.42 44.95 -6.86
CA LYS A 910 7.81 44.62 -8.15
C LYS A 910 8.78 43.93 -9.10
N SER A 911 10.08 44.13 -8.93
CA SER A 911 11.10 43.50 -9.76
C SER A 911 12.33 43.06 -8.97
N TYR A 912 12.56 41.74 -8.94
CA TYR A 912 13.75 41.14 -8.32
C TYR A 912 15.05 41.64 -8.96
N TYR A 913 15.07 41.74 -10.30
CA TYR A 913 16.23 42.22 -11.06
C TYR A 913 16.66 43.60 -10.61
N HIS A 914 15.75 44.58 -10.70
CA HIS A 914 16.05 45.98 -10.36
C HIS A 914 16.36 46.14 -8.87
N PHE A 915 15.71 45.38 -7.98
CA PHE A 915 16.03 45.39 -6.55
C PHE A 915 17.49 44.98 -6.30
N VAL A 916 17.92 43.82 -6.81
CA VAL A 916 19.29 43.33 -6.60
C VAL A 916 20.31 44.24 -7.29
N LYS A 917 19.99 44.75 -8.48
CA LYS A 917 20.87 45.67 -9.20
C LYS A 917 21.05 47.00 -8.46
N ALA A 918 19.99 47.54 -7.86
CA ALA A 918 20.06 48.73 -7.01
C ALA A 918 20.92 48.48 -5.75
N VAL A 919 20.82 47.29 -5.14
CA VAL A 919 21.69 46.88 -4.03
C VAL A 919 23.17 46.87 -4.46
N ASN A 920 23.47 46.22 -5.58
CA ASN A 920 24.82 46.16 -6.15
C ASN A 920 25.37 47.57 -6.44
N HIS A 921 24.56 48.42 -7.07
CA HIS A 921 24.88 49.82 -7.33
C HIS A 921 25.20 50.59 -6.04
N TYR A 922 24.35 50.49 -5.02
CA TYR A 922 24.55 51.17 -3.74
C TYR A 922 25.87 50.77 -3.07
N LEU A 923 26.17 49.47 -3.01
CA LEU A 923 27.40 48.95 -2.42
C LEU A 923 28.65 49.51 -3.12
N LEU A 924 28.65 49.52 -4.45
CA LEU A 924 29.78 50.03 -5.24
C LEU A 924 29.94 51.55 -5.16
N THR A 925 28.84 52.29 -5.12
CA THR A 925 28.85 53.76 -4.99
C THR A 925 29.48 54.19 -3.67
N HIS A 926 29.22 53.43 -2.61
CA HIS A 926 29.69 53.72 -1.25
C HIS A 926 30.98 52.98 -0.87
N LYS A 927 31.62 52.29 -1.82
CA LYS A 927 32.87 51.54 -1.61
C LYS A 927 32.77 50.46 -0.52
N LEU A 928 31.62 49.80 -0.43
CA LEU A 928 31.33 48.76 0.56
C LEU A 928 31.69 47.35 0.10
N GLU A 929 32.31 47.20 -1.08
CA GLU A 929 32.75 45.92 -1.63
C GLU A 929 33.94 45.29 -0.87
N ASN A 930 34.02 43.95 -0.87
CA ASN A 930 35.11 43.18 -0.29
C ASN A 930 36.34 43.18 -1.24
N GLN A 931 37.22 44.16 -1.04
CA GLN A 931 38.40 44.37 -1.88
C GLN A 931 39.37 43.18 -1.90
N LEU A 932 39.52 42.44 -0.79
CA LEU A 932 40.40 41.26 -0.75
C LEU A 932 39.85 40.14 -1.64
N PHE A 933 38.56 39.83 -1.51
CA PHE A 933 37.90 38.82 -2.33
C PHE A 933 37.99 39.18 -3.82
N ILE A 934 37.70 40.45 -4.15
CA ILE A 934 37.71 40.93 -5.53
C ILE A 934 39.12 40.84 -6.14
N ARG A 935 40.15 41.36 -5.45
CA ARG A 935 41.53 41.34 -5.96
C ARG A 935 42.03 39.92 -6.24
N ASP A 936 41.74 38.99 -5.33
CA ASP A 936 42.32 37.66 -5.35
C ASP A 936 41.53 36.70 -6.24
N LEU A 937 40.20 36.88 -6.37
CA LEU A 937 39.32 35.91 -7.02
C LEU A 937 38.53 36.44 -8.22
N ILE A 938 38.58 37.74 -8.56
CA ILE A 938 37.81 38.32 -9.69
C ILE A 938 38.72 38.91 -10.77
N ASP A 939 38.40 38.69 -12.05
CA ASP A 939 39.18 39.20 -13.19
C ASP A 939 38.63 40.47 -13.88
N ASN A 940 37.33 40.75 -13.79
CA ASN A 940 36.69 41.84 -14.57
C ASN A 940 35.90 42.84 -13.71
N PHE A 941 36.40 43.13 -12.50
CA PHE A 941 35.70 44.02 -11.57
C PHE A 941 35.51 45.45 -12.08
N GLU A 942 36.57 46.09 -12.59
CA GLU A 942 36.50 47.49 -13.03
C GLU A 942 35.52 47.69 -14.20
N GLU A 943 35.44 46.70 -15.10
CA GLU A 943 34.46 46.68 -16.20
C GLU A 943 33.03 46.66 -15.66
N TYR A 944 32.73 45.73 -14.75
CA TYR A 944 31.41 45.63 -14.11
C TYR A 944 31.05 46.87 -13.28
N LYS A 945 32.01 47.41 -12.53
CA LYS A 945 31.82 48.60 -11.69
C LYS A 945 31.48 49.82 -12.53
N THR A 946 32.23 50.04 -13.61
CA THR A 946 32.00 51.16 -14.54
C THR A 946 30.61 51.07 -15.15
N HIS A 947 30.21 49.88 -15.61
CA HIS A 947 28.89 49.67 -16.20
C HIS A 947 27.77 49.91 -15.18
N THR A 948 27.90 49.33 -13.98
CA THR A 948 26.86 49.44 -12.96
C THR A 948 26.65 50.89 -12.50
N LEU A 949 27.74 51.65 -12.33
CA LEU A 949 27.68 53.06 -11.89
C LEU A 949 27.26 54.05 -13.00
N HIS A 950 27.15 53.60 -14.25
CA HIS A 950 26.58 54.40 -15.34
C HIS A 950 25.04 54.46 -15.24
N GLU A 951 24.42 53.52 -14.53
CA GLU A 951 22.98 53.51 -14.28
C GLU A 951 22.62 54.43 -13.11
N SER A 952 21.35 54.83 -13.02
CA SER A 952 20.85 55.71 -11.96
C SER A 952 20.29 54.89 -10.81
N PHE A 953 20.84 55.06 -9.60
CA PHE A 953 20.34 54.38 -8.39
C PHE A 953 18.85 54.65 -8.16
N SER A 954 18.42 55.91 -8.34
CA SER A 954 17.03 56.30 -8.08
C SER A 954 16.06 55.68 -9.09
N ASP A 955 16.48 55.54 -10.36
CA ASP A 955 15.69 54.85 -11.38
C ASP A 955 15.61 53.35 -11.11
N LEU A 956 16.73 52.72 -10.72
CA LEU A 956 16.76 51.31 -10.33
C LEU A 956 15.89 51.06 -9.09
N ALA A 957 15.95 51.94 -8.09
CA ALA A 957 15.12 51.85 -6.89
C ALA A 957 13.63 51.99 -7.23
N LYS A 958 13.27 52.97 -8.06
CA LYS A 958 11.89 53.15 -8.54
C LYS A 958 11.40 51.93 -9.34
N ALA A 959 12.22 51.39 -10.23
CA ALA A 959 11.90 50.20 -11.04
C ALA A 959 11.79 48.93 -10.20
N SER A 960 12.54 48.83 -9.10
CA SER A 960 12.39 47.73 -8.14
C SER A 960 11.02 47.70 -7.48
N GLY A 961 10.33 48.84 -7.41
CA GLY A 961 8.99 48.97 -6.83
C GLY A 961 8.93 48.94 -5.31
N VAL A 962 10.07 49.19 -4.63
CA VAL A 962 10.07 49.46 -3.18
C VAL A 962 9.36 50.78 -2.87
N ASP A 963 8.76 50.88 -1.68
CA ASP A 963 8.07 52.12 -1.25
C ASP A 963 9.05 53.29 -1.01
N ARG A 964 10.28 52.97 -0.61
CA ARG A 964 11.30 53.91 -0.16
C ARG A 964 12.69 53.40 -0.52
N GLU A 965 13.57 54.26 -1.00
CA GLU A 965 14.96 53.91 -1.33
C GLU A 965 15.71 53.38 -0.10
N GLU A 966 15.38 53.87 1.10
CA GLU A 966 15.94 53.42 2.37
C GLU A 966 15.78 51.91 2.60
N THR A 967 14.76 51.27 2.01
CA THR A 967 14.57 49.81 2.11
C THR A 967 15.71 49.06 1.43
N ILE A 968 16.14 49.51 0.26
CA ILE A 968 17.27 48.94 -0.49
C ILE A 968 18.56 49.19 0.26
N ILE A 969 18.74 50.42 0.76
CA ILE A 969 19.92 50.82 1.54
C ILE A 969 20.06 49.95 2.78
N ARG A 970 18.97 49.77 3.55
CA ARG A 970 18.94 48.91 4.74
C ARG A 970 19.34 47.49 4.39
N PHE A 971 18.71 46.88 3.39
CA PHE A 971 19.04 45.53 2.95
C PHE A 971 20.52 45.43 2.54
N ALA A 972 21.03 46.38 1.77
CA ALA A 972 22.42 46.38 1.30
C ALA A 972 23.42 46.41 2.46
N VAL A 973 23.19 47.31 3.43
CA VAL A 973 24.05 47.45 4.63
C VAL A 973 23.95 46.22 5.53
N ASP A 974 22.74 45.76 5.83
CA ASP A 974 22.50 44.59 6.68
C ASP A 974 23.13 43.33 6.07
N TYR A 975 22.86 43.08 4.79
CA TYR A 975 23.43 41.94 4.09
C TYR A 975 24.96 42.03 4.04
N ASN A 976 25.55 43.21 3.80
CA ASN A 976 27.00 43.34 3.76
C ASN A 976 27.65 43.08 5.13
N ASN A 977 27.09 43.65 6.20
CA ASN A 977 27.60 43.54 7.57
C ASN A 977 27.40 42.13 8.17
N GLU A 978 26.40 41.40 7.72
CA GLU A 978 26.15 40.03 8.17
C GLU A 978 27.27 39.10 7.67
N LYS A 979 27.96 38.43 8.60
CA LYS A 979 29.14 37.62 8.28
C LYS A 979 28.78 36.33 7.56
N ALA A 980 27.72 35.66 8.02
CA ALA A 980 27.29 34.35 7.55
C ALA A 980 25.85 34.41 6.97
N ALA A 981 25.66 35.23 5.92
CA ALA A 981 24.38 35.38 5.26
C ALA A 981 24.21 34.40 4.09
N VAL A 982 23.04 33.77 4.01
CA VAL A 982 22.65 32.89 2.90
C VAL A 982 21.46 33.49 2.15
N ILE A 983 21.57 33.64 0.83
CA ILE A 983 20.43 33.97 -0.04
C ILE A 983 19.91 32.67 -0.64
N VAL A 984 18.67 32.32 -0.31
CA VAL A 984 17.91 31.21 -0.89
C VAL A 984 17.00 31.76 -1.99
N PHE A 985 17.11 31.22 -3.20
CA PHE A 985 16.27 31.65 -4.32
C PHE A 985 15.88 30.49 -5.25
N SER A 986 14.78 30.64 -5.97
CA SER A 986 14.26 29.62 -6.88
C SER A 986 14.35 30.03 -8.34
N GLU A 987 14.87 29.13 -9.19
CA GLU A 987 14.89 29.33 -10.64
C GLU A 987 13.47 29.43 -11.22
N LYS A 988 12.46 28.88 -10.56
CA LYS A 988 11.06 28.94 -10.99
C LYS A 988 10.53 30.37 -11.07
N LYS A 989 11.10 31.30 -10.29
CA LYS A 989 10.59 32.68 -10.13
C LYS A 989 11.53 33.75 -10.66
N LEU A 990 12.81 33.42 -10.86
CA LEU A 990 13.83 34.39 -11.24
C LEU A 990 14.33 34.17 -12.65
N SER A 991 14.75 35.26 -13.29
CA SER A 991 15.39 35.23 -14.61
C SER A 991 16.87 34.86 -14.51
N GLY A 992 17.47 34.44 -15.64
CA GLY A 992 18.90 34.11 -15.67
C GLY A 992 19.77 35.33 -15.35
N ARG A 993 19.34 36.54 -15.77
CA ARG A 993 20.03 37.79 -15.46
C ARG A 993 19.86 38.21 -14.00
N THR A 994 18.68 38.03 -13.40
CA THR A 994 18.49 38.24 -11.95
C THR A 994 19.40 37.32 -11.14
N CYS A 995 19.44 36.03 -11.49
CA CYS A 995 20.31 35.06 -10.84
C CYS A 995 21.79 35.51 -10.94
N SER A 996 22.19 36.06 -12.09
CA SER A 996 23.55 36.59 -12.30
C SER A 996 23.85 37.81 -11.42
N GLU A 997 22.89 38.73 -11.22
CA GLU A 997 23.07 39.86 -10.30
C GLU A 997 23.13 39.42 -8.82
N ILE A 998 22.42 38.35 -8.45
CA ILE A 998 22.52 37.75 -7.10
C ILE A 998 23.92 37.13 -6.90
N PHE A 999 24.47 36.50 -7.94
CA PHE A 999 25.85 36.03 -7.91
C PHE A 999 26.83 37.19 -7.73
N ASN A 1000 26.65 38.26 -8.50
CA ASN A 1000 27.45 39.47 -8.38
C ASN A 1000 27.38 40.01 -6.93
N LEU A 1001 26.18 40.09 -6.33
CA LEU A 1001 26.00 40.52 -4.94
C LEU A 1001 26.81 39.66 -3.94
N ALA A 1002 26.77 38.33 -4.07
CA ALA A 1002 27.54 37.43 -3.23
C ALA A 1002 29.06 37.59 -3.40
N CYS A 1003 29.53 37.90 -4.62
CA CYS A 1003 30.93 38.17 -4.90
C CYS A 1003 31.37 39.58 -4.41
N ILE A 1004 30.56 40.62 -4.62
CA ILE A 1004 30.82 42.00 -4.15
C ILE A 1004 31.02 41.99 -2.64
N THR A 1005 30.21 41.23 -1.91
CA THR A 1005 30.27 41.14 -0.44
C THR A 1005 31.23 40.05 0.07
N GLY A 1006 31.86 39.30 -0.84
CA GLY A 1006 32.80 38.22 -0.53
C GLY A 1006 32.19 37.08 0.28
N LYS A 1007 30.89 36.79 0.09
CA LYS A 1007 30.15 35.70 0.77
C LYS A 1007 30.15 34.40 -0.01
N HIS A 1008 30.43 34.43 -1.31
CA HIS A 1008 30.54 33.22 -2.11
C HIS A 1008 31.76 32.38 -1.68
N GLY A 1009 31.58 31.06 -1.55
CA GLY A 1009 32.66 30.11 -1.26
C GLY A 1009 33.06 30.00 0.23
N LYS A 1010 32.21 30.44 1.15
CA LYS A 1010 32.46 30.42 2.60
C LYS A 1010 31.40 29.61 3.33
N THR A 1011 31.82 28.80 4.30
CA THR A 1011 30.92 27.96 5.10
C THR A 1011 29.82 28.78 5.78
N GLY A 1012 28.57 28.32 5.69
CA GLY A 1012 27.41 28.99 6.29
C GLY A 1012 27.04 30.32 5.61
N SER A 1013 27.57 30.63 4.43
CA SER A 1013 27.26 31.85 3.69
C SER A 1013 27.28 31.64 2.18
N GLY A 1014 26.62 32.54 1.44
CA GLY A 1014 26.57 32.48 -0.02
C GLY A 1014 25.17 32.20 -0.54
N LEU A 1015 25.05 31.27 -1.48
CA LEU A 1015 23.85 31.11 -2.29
C LEU A 1015 23.27 29.70 -2.17
N MET A 1016 21.98 29.61 -1.92
CA MET A 1016 21.21 28.38 -1.99
C MET A 1016 20.23 28.45 -3.18
N LEU A 1017 20.65 27.89 -4.31
CA LEU A 1017 19.90 27.87 -5.56
C LEU A 1017 18.98 26.66 -5.64
N LEU A 1018 17.67 26.87 -5.58
CA LEU A 1018 16.67 25.83 -5.74
C LEU A 1018 16.25 25.72 -7.21
N LYS A 1019 16.66 24.63 -7.85
CA LYS A 1019 16.21 24.31 -9.23
C LYS A 1019 14.76 23.87 -9.24
N GLU A 1020 14.11 23.92 -10.40
CA GLU A 1020 12.67 23.64 -10.51
C GLU A 1020 12.33 22.14 -10.36
N LYS A 1021 13.14 21.24 -10.96
CA LYS A 1021 12.87 19.80 -11.02
C LYS A 1021 13.96 18.93 -10.38
N ASN A 1022 13.60 17.69 -10.03
CA ASN A 1022 14.45 16.69 -9.36
C ASN A 1022 15.85 16.54 -9.96
N ASN A 1023 15.95 16.42 -11.29
CA ASN A 1023 17.24 16.28 -11.98
C ASN A 1023 17.54 17.44 -12.93
N SER A 1024 17.06 18.65 -12.58
CA SER A 1024 17.40 19.86 -13.33
C SER A 1024 18.89 20.18 -13.30
N HIS A 1025 19.60 19.77 -12.26
CA HIS A 1025 21.06 19.92 -12.21
C HIS A 1025 21.73 18.93 -13.16
N GLY A 1026 21.22 17.69 -13.23
CA GLY A 1026 21.64 16.66 -14.19
C GLY A 1026 21.68 17.17 -15.63
N LEU A 1027 20.70 17.99 -16.06
CA LEU A 1027 20.68 18.52 -17.42
C LEU A 1027 21.93 19.34 -17.76
N HIS A 1028 22.47 20.06 -16.77
CA HIS A 1028 23.71 20.80 -16.93
C HIS A 1028 24.93 19.87 -16.82
N ASP A 1029 24.94 18.97 -15.85
CA ASP A 1029 26.05 18.06 -15.63
C ASP A 1029 26.25 17.11 -16.81
N MET A 1030 25.18 16.62 -17.42
CA MET A 1030 25.24 15.64 -18.51
C MET A 1030 25.40 16.29 -19.88
N GLY A 1031 25.40 17.62 -19.98
CA GLY A 1031 25.62 18.34 -21.23
C GLY A 1031 24.39 18.45 -22.14
N VAL A 1032 23.18 18.47 -21.57
CA VAL A 1032 21.90 18.71 -22.29
C VAL A 1032 21.70 20.20 -22.61
N MET A 1033 22.77 20.99 -22.56
CA MET A 1033 22.80 22.39 -22.98
C MET A 1033 23.77 22.51 -24.15
N SER A 1034 23.41 23.23 -25.19
CA SER A 1034 24.25 23.39 -26.39
C SER A 1034 25.64 23.93 -26.10
N ASN A 1035 25.79 24.74 -25.05
CA ASN A 1035 27.06 25.32 -24.64
C ASN A 1035 27.83 24.47 -23.61
N LEU A 1036 27.32 23.30 -23.20
CA LEU A 1036 27.95 22.43 -22.21
C LEU A 1036 28.16 21.00 -22.69
N GLY A 1037 29.30 20.42 -22.36
CA GLY A 1037 29.54 18.97 -22.38
C GLY A 1037 29.37 18.32 -20.99
N PRO A 1038 29.50 16.99 -20.92
CA PRO A 1038 29.54 16.26 -19.65
C PRO A 1038 30.50 16.86 -18.61
N GLY A 1039 30.08 16.95 -17.35
CA GLY A 1039 30.76 17.68 -16.27
C GLY A 1039 30.51 19.19 -16.27
N ALA A 1040 29.49 19.67 -16.99
CA ALA A 1040 29.22 21.09 -17.23
C ALA A 1040 30.45 21.85 -17.74
N CYS A 1041 31.20 21.20 -18.64
CA CYS A 1041 32.38 21.76 -19.28
C CYS A 1041 32.01 22.59 -20.51
N ASP A 1042 32.84 23.54 -20.93
CA ASP A 1042 32.55 24.36 -22.11
C ASP A 1042 32.61 23.52 -23.38
N TRP A 1043 31.49 23.44 -24.12
CA TRP A 1043 31.44 22.65 -25.35
C TRP A 1043 32.36 23.20 -26.45
N GLU A 1044 32.66 24.50 -26.42
CA GLU A 1044 33.54 25.10 -27.43
C GLU A 1044 35.03 24.78 -27.19
N ASP A 1045 35.39 24.19 -26.05
CA ASP A 1045 36.75 23.73 -25.78
C ASP A 1045 37.15 22.59 -26.75
N PRO A 1046 38.11 22.84 -27.67
CA PRO A 1046 38.49 21.85 -28.67
C PRO A 1046 39.18 20.62 -28.06
N ILE A 1047 39.87 20.75 -26.93
CA ILE A 1047 40.58 19.64 -26.28
C ILE A 1047 39.56 18.68 -25.66
N LEU A 1048 38.53 19.22 -25.01
CA LEU A 1048 37.46 18.41 -24.45
C LEU A 1048 36.66 17.70 -25.54
N ARG A 1049 36.33 18.39 -26.64
CA ARG A 1049 35.65 17.74 -27.78
C ARG A 1049 36.48 16.62 -28.40
N GLN A 1050 37.79 16.81 -28.60
CA GLN A 1050 38.68 15.73 -29.07
C GLN A 1050 38.72 14.53 -28.12
N THR A 1051 38.65 14.79 -26.81
CA THR A 1051 38.56 13.71 -25.81
C THR A 1051 37.28 12.89 -25.99
N PHE A 1052 36.15 13.56 -26.26
CA PHE A 1052 34.88 12.90 -26.52
C PHE A 1052 34.88 12.14 -27.85
N GLU A 1053 35.46 12.72 -28.91
CA GLU A 1053 35.63 12.05 -30.21
C GLU A 1053 36.39 10.73 -30.09
N HIS A 1054 37.47 10.74 -29.30
CA HIS A 1054 38.27 9.55 -29.02
C HIS A 1054 37.49 8.54 -28.17
N SER A 1055 36.87 8.99 -27.08
CA SER A 1055 36.15 8.11 -26.16
C SER A 1055 34.91 7.46 -26.79
N TRP A 1056 34.20 8.17 -27.65
CA TRP A 1056 32.99 7.68 -28.30
C TRP A 1056 33.26 6.98 -29.64
N ASN A 1057 34.49 7.05 -30.15
CA ASN A 1057 34.89 6.53 -31.46
C ASN A 1057 33.94 7.00 -32.59
N CYS A 1058 33.56 8.28 -32.57
CA CYS A 1058 32.51 8.79 -33.46
C CYS A 1058 33.02 9.69 -34.58
N GLY A 1059 34.32 9.99 -34.65
CA GLY A 1059 34.85 11.05 -35.53
C GLY A 1059 34.36 12.44 -35.13
N GLU A 1060 34.56 13.44 -35.99
CA GLU A 1060 34.36 14.86 -35.67
C GLU A 1060 32.99 15.17 -35.04
N LEU A 1061 33.01 15.95 -33.96
CA LEU A 1061 31.83 16.42 -33.23
C LEU A 1061 31.45 17.86 -33.62
N PRO A 1062 30.14 18.18 -33.68
CA PRO A 1062 29.66 19.49 -34.11
C PRO A 1062 30.09 20.62 -33.16
N SER A 1063 30.37 21.80 -33.71
CA SER A 1063 30.64 23.06 -32.98
C SER A 1063 29.56 24.12 -33.25
N GLY A 1064 29.53 25.17 -32.43
CA GLY A 1064 28.69 26.34 -32.66
C GLY A 1064 27.34 26.29 -31.97
N ASN A 1065 26.55 27.35 -32.23
CA ASN A 1065 25.29 27.60 -31.54
C ASN A 1065 24.30 26.45 -31.79
N GLY A 1066 23.90 25.78 -30.72
CA GLY A 1066 22.91 24.69 -30.76
C GLY A 1066 21.47 25.18 -30.76
N CYS A 1067 20.60 24.50 -30.00
CA CYS A 1067 19.16 24.76 -30.04
C CYS A 1067 18.80 26.19 -29.58
N THR A 1068 18.02 26.93 -30.39
CA THR A 1068 17.55 28.29 -30.05
C THR A 1068 16.04 28.44 -30.17
N LEU A 1069 15.46 29.34 -29.36
CA LEU A 1069 14.03 29.68 -29.43
C LEU A 1069 13.65 30.29 -30.79
N HIS A 1070 14.56 31.07 -31.39
CA HIS A 1070 14.34 31.66 -32.71
C HIS A 1070 14.17 30.58 -33.79
N ASP A 1071 15.07 29.60 -33.82
CA ASP A 1071 15.04 28.50 -34.78
C ASP A 1071 13.82 27.58 -34.58
N MET A 1072 13.38 27.40 -33.33
CA MET A 1072 12.13 26.68 -33.03
C MET A 1072 10.91 27.44 -33.61
N ARG A 1073 10.83 28.76 -33.39
CA ARG A 1073 9.73 29.60 -33.90
C ARG A 1073 9.70 29.68 -35.42
N SER A 1074 10.87 29.73 -36.06
CA SER A 1074 10.99 29.81 -37.52
C SER A 1074 10.64 28.50 -38.22
N GLY A 1075 10.60 27.37 -37.50
CA GLY A 1075 10.36 26.05 -38.08
C GLY A 1075 11.59 25.50 -38.81
N LYS A 1076 12.80 25.91 -38.38
CA LYS A 1076 14.06 25.39 -38.90
C LYS A 1076 14.23 23.90 -38.60
N TYR A 1077 13.79 23.46 -37.43
CA TYR A 1077 13.85 22.05 -37.03
C TYR A 1077 12.75 21.25 -37.72
N LYS A 1078 13.14 20.31 -38.58
CA LYS A 1078 12.24 19.41 -39.32
C LYS A 1078 11.99 18.11 -38.56
N ASN A 1079 12.93 17.68 -37.73
CA ASN A 1079 12.77 16.51 -36.88
C ASN A 1079 12.97 16.90 -35.42
N LEU A 1080 12.00 16.54 -34.58
CA LEU A 1080 12.04 16.78 -33.13
C LEU A 1080 12.05 15.45 -32.40
N PHE A 1081 13.03 15.24 -31.54
CA PHE A 1081 13.14 14.06 -30.68
C PHE A 1081 13.04 14.51 -29.22
N ILE A 1082 11.94 14.19 -28.55
CA ILE A 1082 11.60 14.74 -27.24
C ILE A 1082 11.53 13.61 -26.23
N PHE A 1083 12.39 13.67 -25.21
CA PHE A 1083 12.50 12.65 -24.18
C PHE A 1083 12.05 13.24 -22.83
N GLY A 1084 10.94 12.75 -22.31
CA GLY A 1084 10.47 13.07 -20.97
C GLY A 1084 10.08 14.54 -20.75
N GLU A 1085 9.52 15.21 -21.76
CA GLU A 1085 8.96 16.56 -21.62
C GLU A 1085 7.59 16.67 -22.32
N ASP A 1086 6.69 17.48 -21.73
CA ASP A 1086 5.39 17.85 -22.30
C ASP A 1086 5.29 19.38 -22.50
N PRO A 1087 6.07 19.96 -23.42
CA PRO A 1087 6.05 21.40 -23.70
C PRO A 1087 4.66 21.90 -24.12
N ALA A 1088 3.89 21.14 -24.91
CA ALA A 1088 2.55 21.57 -25.35
C ALA A 1088 1.55 21.65 -24.18
N GLY A 1089 1.56 20.67 -23.27
CA GLY A 1089 0.68 20.68 -22.10
C GLY A 1089 1.10 21.68 -21.02
N CYS A 1090 2.40 21.95 -20.91
CA CYS A 1090 2.97 22.85 -19.90
C CYS A 1090 3.18 24.29 -20.36
N ALA A 1091 2.89 24.61 -21.63
CA ALA A 1091 3.05 25.96 -22.19
C ALA A 1091 2.11 26.98 -21.53
N ILE A 1092 2.61 28.20 -21.31
CA ILE A 1092 1.76 29.34 -20.96
C ILE A 1092 0.91 29.76 -22.16
N ASN A 1093 1.52 29.79 -23.37
CA ASN A 1093 0.81 29.98 -24.63
C ASN A 1093 0.80 28.67 -25.43
N GLN A 1094 -0.26 27.88 -25.26
CA GLN A 1094 -0.38 26.57 -25.90
C GLN A 1094 -0.46 26.67 -27.42
N ASP A 1095 -1.12 27.69 -27.96
CA ASP A 1095 -1.29 27.83 -29.42
C ASP A 1095 0.04 28.16 -30.11
N GLU A 1096 0.86 29.01 -29.50
CA GLU A 1096 2.21 29.29 -30.01
C GLU A 1096 3.05 28.02 -30.07
N VAL A 1097 3.07 27.25 -28.99
CA VAL A 1097 3.87 26.02 -28.90
C VAL A 1097 3.34 24.93 -29.84
N ARG A 1098 2.01 24.76 -29.93
CA ARG A 1098 1.39 23.83 -30.89
C ARG A 1098 1.75 24.17 -32.34
N ASN A 1099 1.81 25.45 -32.68
CA ASN A 1099 2.22 25.91 -34.01
C ASN A 1099 3.70 25.59 -34.32
N TRP A 1100 4.58 25.43 -33.33
CA TRP A 1100 5.95 24.99 -33.60
C TRP A 1100 5.96 23.53 -34.07
N PHE A 1101 5.18 22.68 -33.39
CA PHE A 1101 5.06 21.26 -33.74
C PHE A 1101 4.43 21.03 -35.12
N SER A 1102 3.47 21.86 -35.53
CA SER A 1102 2.88 21.76 -36.87
C SER A 1102 3.85 22.13 -38.01
N LYS A 1103 4.98 22.78 -37.71
CA LYS A 1103 6.02 23.12 -38.70
C LYS A 1103 7.10 22.04 -38.83
N ALA A 1104 7.18 21.11 -37.88
CA ALA A 1104 8.06 19.96 -37.95
C ALA A 1104 7.49 18.92 -38.92
N GLY A 1105 8.37 18.26 -39.68
CA GLY A 1105 7.99 17.16 -40.57
C GLY A 1105 7.97 15.79 -39.88
N PHE A 1106 8.61 15.67 -38.73
CA PHE A 1106 8.57 14.49 -37.87
C PHE A 1106 8.76 14.87 -36.40
N VAL A 1107 7.95 14.28 -35.53
CA VAL A 1107 8.04 14.45 -34.07
C VAL A 1107 7.99 13.08 -33.39
N MET A 1108 9.03 12.77 -32.62
CA MET A 1108 9.04 11.66 -31.68
C MET A 1108 8.93 12.17 -30.25
N VAL A 1109 8.09 11.53 -29.44
CA VAL A 1109 7.95 11.78 -28.01
C VAL A 1109 8.14 10.48 -27.22
N GLN A 1110 9.02 10.48 -26.23
CA GLN A 1110 9.14 9.42 -25.24
C GLN A 1110 8.55 9.89 -23.90
N ASP A 1111 7.48 9.26 -23.41
CA ASP A 1111 6.81 9.64 -22.16
C ASP A 1111 6.10 8.44 -21.48
N TYR A 1112 5.65 8.61 -20.23
CA TYR A 1112 4.86 7.60 -19.50
C TYR A 1112 3.43 7.50 -20.03
N PHE A 1113 2.86 8.61 -20.49
CA PHE A 1113 1.45 8.69 -20.88
C PHE A 1113 1.30 9.37 -22.24
N MET A 1114 0.10 9.24 -22.81
CA MET A 1114 -0.29 10.02 -23.99
C MET A 1114 -0.56 11.49 -23.60
N THR A 1115 0.52 12.24 -23.34
CA THR A 1115 0.53 13.67 -22.98
C THR A 1115 0.06 14.57 -24.13
N GLU A 1116 -0.13 15.87 -23.89
CA GLU A 1116 -0.55 16.81 -24.95
C GLU A 1116 0.49 16.86 -26.08
N THR A 1117 1.78 16.80 -25.75
CA THR A 1117 2.85 16.72 -26.76
C THR A 1117 2.86 15.36 -27.45
N ALA A 1118 2.67 14.24 -26.74
CA ALA A 1118 2.61 12.91 -27.34
C ALA A 1118 1.43 12.73 -28.33
N LYS A 1119 0.26 13.33 -28.06
CA LYS A 1119 -0.89 13.34 -28.98
C LYS A 1119 -0.57 14.02 -30.32
N MET A 1120 0.38 14.96 -30.32
CA MET A 1120 0.82 15.65 -31.53
C MET A 1120 1.89 14.87 -32.28
N ALA A 1121 2.64 13.99 -31.60
CA ALA A 1121 3.77 13.27 -32.16
C ALA A 1121 3.36 12.26 -33.25
N ASP A 1122 4.26 12.04 -34.20
CA ASP A 1122 4.13 10.99 -35.20
C ASP A 1122 4.46 9.63 -34.61
N LEU A 1123 5.49 9.55 -33.77
CA LEU A 1123 5.91 8.34 -33.07
C LEU A 1123 5.97 8.61 -31.56
N VAL A 1124 5.38 7.73 -30.76
CA VAL A 1124 5.44 7.78 -29.31
C VAL A 1124 6.12 6.53 -28.77
N LEU A 1125 7.14 6.71 -27.93
CA LEU A 1125 7.83 5.63 -27.25
C LEU A 1125 7.45 5.61 -25.76
N PRO A 1126 7.21 4.43 -25.15
CA PRO A 1126 6.95 4.33 -23.73
C PRO A 1126 8.24 4.55 -22.90
N ALA A 1127 8.19 5.42 -21.88
CA ALA A 1127 9.32 5.66 -20.98
C ALA A 1127 9.33 4.77 -19.72
N SER A 1128 10.52 4.47 -19.21
CA SER A 1128 10.75 3.77 -17.93
C SER A 1128 10.65 4.70 -16.72
N LEU A 1129 10.13 4.18 -15.60
CA LEU A 1129 10.26 4.83 -14.31
C LEU A 1129 11.69 4.63 -13.78
N PRO A 1130 12.24 5.58 -13.01
CA PRO A 1130 13.64 5.52 -12.56
C PRO A 1130 14.00 4.25 -11.76
N TRP A 1131 13.08 3.70 -10.97
CA TRP A 1131 13.30 2.48 -10.18
C TRP A 1131 13.03 1.18 -10.95
N GLU A 1132 12.56 1.24 -12.20
CA GLU A 1132 12.47 0.06 -13.07
C GLU A 1132 13.79 -0.26 -13.76
N THR A 1133 14.66 0.74 -13.90
CA THR A 1133 15.96 0.63 -14.59
C THR A 1133 17.13 0.85 -13.64
N GLY A 1134 16.95 1.69 -12.63
CA GLY A 1134 18.06 2.26 -11.84
C GLY A 1134 18.71 3.44 -12.56
N GLY A 1135 19.69 4.06 -11.88
CA GLY A 1135 20.45 5.20 -12.39
C GLY A 1135 20.74 6.22 -11.29
N THR A 1136 20.92 7.49 -11.67
CA THR A 1136 21.20 8.56 -10.71
C THR A 1136 20.45 9.86 -11.00
N PHE A 1137 20.18 10.63 -9.94
CA PHE A 1137 19.75 12.03 -10.01
C PHE A 1137 20.76 12.95 -9.32
N THR A 1138 20.99 14.13 -9.88
CA THR A 1138 21.73 15.22 -9.23
C THR A 1138 20.76 16.30 -8.74
N ASN A 1139 20.71 16.48 -7.42
CA ASN A 1139 19.86 17.48 -6.79
C ASN A 1139 20.48 18.90 -6.85
N SER A 1140 19.78 19.90 -6.29
CA SER A 1140 20.25 21.30 -6.30
C SER A 1140 21.62 21.49 -5.67
N GLN A 1141 21.93 20.78 -4.58
CA GLN A 1141 23.21 20.86 -3.85
C GLN A 1141 24.31 19.96 -4.45
N LYS A 1142 24.11 19.47 -5.69
CA LYS A 1142 25.06 18.62 -6.44
C LYS A 1142 25.34 17.26 -5.83
N VAL A 1143 24.49 16.80 -4.94
CA VAL A 1143 24.59 15.43 -4.44
C VAL A 1143 23.99 14.53 -5.51
N ILE A 1144 24.83 13.65 -6.07
CA ILE A 1144 24.42 12.57 -6.96
C ILE A 1144 23.85 11.46 -6.07
N GLN A 1145 22.58 11.14 -6.28
CA GLN A 1145 21.84 10.15 -5.52
C GLN A 1145 21.55 8.94 -6.41
N LYS A 1146 21.96 7.76 -5.95
CA LYS A 1146 21.69 6.49 -6.63
C LYS A 1146 20.23 6.09 -6.47
N ILE A 1147 19.68 5.54 -7.54
CA ILE A 1147 18.38 4.89 -7.61
C ILE A 1147 18.65 3.43 -7.96
N ASP A 1148 18.29 2.52 -7.07
CA ASP A 1148 18.41 1.10 -7.34
C ASP A 1148 17.19 0.61 -8.15
N LYS A 1149 17.41 -0.38 -9.03
CA LYS A 1149 16.31 -1.10 -9.67
C LYS A 1149 15.55 -1.90 -8.60
N ALA A 1150 14.26 -1.63 -8.47
CA ALA A 1150 13.41 -2.18 -7.41
C ALA A 1150 12.21 -2.98 -7.94
N SER A 1151 11.88 -2.86 -9.22
CA SER A 1151 10.81 -3.62 -9.87
C SER A 1151 11.19 -3.97 -11.30
N GLU A 1152 10.61 -5.05 -11.83
CA GLU A 1152 10.72 -5.32 -13.26
C GLU A 1152 9.87 -4.30 -14.06
N PRO A 1153 10.40 -3.75 -15.17
CA PRO A 1153 9.65 -2.83 -16.01
C PRO A 1153 8.45 -3.53 -16.65
N VAL A 1154 7.32 -2.83 -16.71
CA VAL A 1154 6.15 -3.29 -17.49
C VAL A 1154 6.41 -3.18 -19.00
N ILE A 1155 7.37 -2.33 -19.40
CA ILE A 1155 7.77 -2.14 -20.80
C ILE A 1155 8.82 -3.17 -21.21
N GLN A 1156 8.74 -3.65 -22.46
CA GLN A 1156 9.68 -4.66 -22.98
C GLN A 1156 11.09 -4.10 -23.22
N CYS A 1157 11.22 -2.81 -23.54
CA CYS A 1157 12.49 -2.15 -23.81
C CYS A 1157 12.62 -0.91 -22.90
N GLU A 1158 13.59 -0.93 -21.99
CA GLU A 1158 13.87 0.14 -21.01
C GLU A 1158 14.32 1.45 -21.68
N GLY A 1159 14.00 2.61 -21.07
CA GLY A 1159 14.26 3.93 -21.66
C GLY A 1159 15.71 4.18 -22.11
N TRP A 1160 16.69 3.80 -21.28
CA TRP A 1160 18.11 3.89 -21.63
C TRP A 1160 18.49 2.90 -22.75
N LYS A 1161 17.95 1.68 -22.72
CA LYS A 1161 18.17 0.65 -23.77
C LYS A 1161 17.62 1.11 -25.12
N GLN A 1162 16.48 1.81 -25.15
CA GLN A 1162 15.95 2.39 -26.38
C GLN A 1162 16.96 3.34 -27.03
N THR A 1163 17.61 4.18 -26.23
CA THR A 1163 18.62 5.12 -26.74
C THR A 1163 19.92 4.40 -27.12
N ASP A 1164 20.35 3.41 -26.34
CA ASP A 1164 21.52 2.58 -26.65
C ASP A 1164 21.35 1.78 -27.96
N MET A 1165 20.18 1.18 -28.17
CA MET A 1165 19.87 0.46 -29.42
C MET A 1165 19.91 1.38 -30.64
N LEU A 1166 19.46 2.63 -30.51
CA LEU A 1166 19.59 3.63 -31.57
C LEU A 1166 21.05 4.01 -31.83
N LEU A 1167 21.84 4.22 -30.78
CA LEU A 1167 23.28 4.49 -30.89
C LEU A 1167 24.00 3.32 -31.60
N SER A 1168 23.67 2.09 -31.22
CA SER A 1168 24.18 0.85 -31.83
C SER A 1168 23.89 0.77 -33.32
N ARG A 1169 22.63 0.99 -33.71
CA ARG A 1169 22.22 1.03 -35.12
C ARG A 1169 22.93 2.13 -35.91
N LEU A 1170 23.31 3.23 -35.25
CA LEU A 1170 24.11 4.31 -35.85
C LEU A 1170 25.62 4.01 -35.90
N GLY A 1171 26.06 2.84 -35.43
CA GLY A 1171 27.45 2.39 -35.45
C GLY A 1171 28.27 2.82 -34.22
N LEU A 1172 27.62 3.21 -33.13
CA LEU A 1172 28.25 3.51 -31.85
C LEU A 1172 28.18 2.26 -30.95
N GLY A 1173 29.10 2.12 -29.97
CA GLY A 1173 29.12 0.95 -29.08
C GLY A 1173 27.83 0.77 -28.25
N THR A 1174 27.61 -0.44 -27.74
CA THR A 1174 26.48 -0.81 -26.87
C THR A 1174 26.89 -0.86 -25.39
N PHE A 1175 25.91 -0.72 -24.50
CA PHE A 1175 26.08 -0.91 -23.06
C PHE A 1175 25.37 -2.17 -22.57
N GLU A 1176 25.95 -2.89 -21.61
CA GLU A 1176 25.29 -4.06 -21.01
C GLU A 1176 24.41 -3.64 -19.82
N THR A 1177 24.88 -2.66 -19.05
CA THR A 1177 24.25 -2.18 -17.82
C THR A 1177 24.22 -0.66 -17.72
N VAL A 1178 23.34 -0.14 -16.85
CA VAL A 1178 23.32 1.30 -16.53
C VAL A 1178 24.65 1.75 -15.89
N ASP A 1179 25.32 0.87 -15.15
CA ASP A 1179 26.61 1.16 -14.52
C ASP A 1179 27.71 1.41 -15.57
N ASP A 1180 27.66 0.76 -16.74
CA ASP A 1180 28.60 1.01 -17.84
C ASP A 1180 28.48 2.45 -18.36
N ILE A 1181 27.26 2.97 -18.42
CA ILE A 1181 26.99 4.37 -18.80
C ILE A 1181 27.56 5.30 -17.74
N ILE A 1182 27.36 4.99 -16.45
CA ILE A 1182 27.92 5.76 -15.33
C ILE A 1182 29.45 5.80 -15.42
N PHE A 1183 30.10 4.66 -15.72
CA PHE A 1183 31.55 4.61 -15.90
C PHE A 1183 32.03 5.42 -17.10
N GLU A 1184 31.32 5.36 -18.23
CA GLU A 1184 31.63 6.21 -19.38
C GLU A 1184 31.51 7.69 -19.00
N VAL A 1185 30.41 8.12 -18.40
CA VAL A 1185 30.21 9.51 -17.92
C VAL A 1185 31.35 9.92 -16.98
N ALA A 1186 31.66 9.10 -15.97
CA ALA A 1186 32.71 9.37 -15.01
C ALA A 1186 34.10 9.53 -15.67
N SER A 1187 34.37 8.78 -16.73
CA SER A 1187 35.62 8.86 -17.50
C SER A 1187 35.78 10.19 -18.26
N LEU A 1188 34.66 10.85 -18.59
CA LEU A 1188 34.60 12.11 -19.32
C LEU A 1188 34.61 13.34 -18.41
N LEU A 1189 34.40 13.16 -17.10
CA LEU A 1189 34.42 14.26 -16.17
C LEU A 1189 35.83 14.89 -16.07
N PRO A 1190 35.94 16.23 -15.94
CA PRO A 1190 37.23 16.90 -15.83
C PRO A 1190 38.05 16.36 -14.65
N LYS A 1191 39.26 15.84 -14.92
CA LYS A 1191 40.15 15.24 -13.89
C LYS A 1191 40.82 16.28 -12.98
N TYR A 1192 40.89 17.54 -13.42
CA TYR A 1192 41.50 18.63 -12.66
C TYR A 1192 40.55 19.83 -12.63
N CYS A 1193 40.37 20.44 -11.45
CA CYS A 1193 39.79 21.77 -11.37
C CYS A 1193 40.81 22.78 -11.89
N THR A 1194 40.55 23.38 -13.05
CA THR A 1194 41.29 24.58 -13.46
C THR A 1194 40.80 25.75 -12.60
N SER A 1195 41.68 26.27 -11.75
CA SER A 1195 41.44 27.49 -10.97
C SER A 1195 41.42 28.69 -11.92
N SER A 1196 40.27 28.98 -12.52
CA SER A 1196 40.04 30.29 -13.13
C SER A 1196 39.45 31.24 -12.08
N LYS A 1197 39.92 32.49 -12.09
CA LYS A 1197 39.28 33.54 -11.32
C LYS A 1197 37.83 33.71 -11.80
N LEU A 1198 36.96 34.07 -10.87
CA LEU A 1198 35.56 34.35 -11.11
C LEU A 1198 35.41 35.63 -11.95
N ARG A 1199 34.27 35.75 -12.63
CA ARG A 1199 33.95 36.94 -13.43
C ARG A 1199 32.55 37.43 -13.10
N PHE A 1200 32.42 38.72 -12.83
CA PHE A 1200 31.13 39.40 -12.75
C PHE A 1200 30.40 39.32 -14.08
N ARG A 1201 29.07 39.30 -14.02
CA ARG A 1201 28.20 39.26 -15.19
C ARG A 1201 27.59 40.64 -15.39
N ILE A 1202 27.89 41.25 -16.51
CA ILE A 1202 27.31 42.53 -16.90
C ILE A 1202 25.93 42.26 -17.49
N THR A 1203 24.92 42.96 -16.99
CA THR A 1203 23.54 42.86 -17.47
C THR A 1203 22.97 44.26 -17.70
N GLU A 1204 22.23 44.45 -18.80
CA GLU A 1204 21.64 45.75 -19.16
C GLU A 1204 20.17 45.85 -18.75
N GLU A 1205 19.40 44.78 -18.96
CA GLU A 1205 17.96 44.69 -18.66
C GLU A 1205 17.60 43.28 -18.15
N ASP A 1206 16.41 43.11 -17.58
CA ASP A 1206 15.92 41.79 -17.16
C ASP A 1206 15.60 40.88 -18.38
N ASN A 1207 15.67 39.56 -18.22
CA ASN A 1207 15.34 38.58 -19.26
C ASN A 1207 14.32 37.53 -18.79
N PHE A 1208 13.41 37.89 -17.88
CA PHE A 1208 12.40 36.98 -17.38
C PHE A 1208 11.41 36.58 -18.49
N ASN A 1209 11.51 35.34 -18.96
CA ASN A 1209 10.69 34.79 -20.04
C ASN A 1209 10.21 33.37 -19.69
N PRO A 1210 9.22 33.21 -18.79
CA PRO A 1210 8.67 31.90 -18.47
C PRO A 1210 7.75 31.44 -19.61
N MET A 1211 8.23 30.55 -20.48
CA MET A 1211 7.41 29.99 -21.57
C MET A 1211 6.58 28.78 -21.11
N PHE A 1212 7.07 28.06 -20.11
CA PHE A 1212 6.52 26.82 -19.61
C PHE A 1212 6.40 26.83 -18.10
N ARG A 1213 5.48 26.02 -17.58
CA ARG A 1213 5.31 25.75 -16.14
C ARG A 1213 5.75 24.33 -15.80
N HIS A 1214 5.90 24.04 -14.51
CA HIS A 1214 6.15 22.69 -13.97
C HIS A 1214 7.40 22.01 -14.54
N GLY A 1215 8.41 22.79 -14.97
CA GLY A 1215 9.62 22.29 -15.62
C GLY A 1215 9.37 21.42 -16.86
N CYS A 1216 8.27 21.67 -17.60
CA CYS A 1216 7.81 20.86 -18.73
C CYS A 1216 7.50 19.39 -18.39
N ASP A 1217 7.16 19.08 -17.15
CA ASP A 1217 6.83 17.71 -16.73
C ASP A 1217 5.31 17.52 -16.53
N ALA A 1218 4.73 16.61 -17.33
CA ALA A 1218 3.32 16.26 -17.26
C ALA A 1218 2.90 15.67 -15.90
N VAL A 1219 3.79 14.96 -15.20
CA VAL A 1219 3.50 14.38 -13.87
C VAL A 1219 3.38 15.48 -12.81
N ASN A 1220 4.28 16.46 -12.82
CA ASN A 1220 4.16 17.62 -11.92
C ASN A 1220 2.90 18.42 -12.22
N ARG A 1221 2.62 18.69 -13.50
CA ARG A 1221 1.40 19.40 -13.93
C ARG A 1221 0.15 18.64 -13.49
N ARG A 1222 0.09 17.33 -13.72
CA ARG A 1222 -1.03 16.46 -13.32
C ARG A 1222 -1.27 16.55 -11.83
N PHE A 1223 -0.23 16.36 -11.02
CA PHE A 1223 -0.36 16.45 -9.56
C PHE A 1223 -0.85 17.83 -9.11
N ASP A 1224 -0.22 18.92 -9.58
CA ASP A 1224 -0.62 20.27 -9.15
C ASP A 1224 -2.09 20.57 -9.51
N LEU A 1225 -2.55 20.15 -10.70
CA LEU A 1225 -3.95 20.32 -11.13
C LEU A 1225 -4.93 19.46 -10.33
N GLU A 1226 -4.63 18.17 -10.14
CA GLU A 1226 -5.48 17.26 -9.36
C GLU A 1226 -5.54 17.71 -7.90
N PHE A 1227 -4.41 18.13 -7.34
CA PHE A 1227 -4.29 18.64 -5.99
C PHE A 1227 -5.12 19.92 -5.81
N GLU A 1228 -4.94 20.93 -6.67
CA GLU A 1228 -5.72 22.17 -6.59
C GLU A 1228 -7.23 21.91 -6.79
N LYS A 1229 -7.58 21.03 -7.73
CA LYS A 1229 -8.98 20.65 -7.99
C LYS A 1229 -9.62 20.01 -6.77
N ALA A 1230 -8.93 19.12 -6.07
CA ALA A 1230 -9.45 18.43 -4.89
C ALA A 1230 -9.85 19.41 -3.77
N PHE A 1231 -9.15 20.54 -3.61
CA PHE A 1231 -9.54 21.59 -2.64
C PHE A 1231 -10.69 22.48 -3.11
N SER A 1232 -10.95 22.56 -4.42
CA SER A 1232 -12.09 23.30 -4.97
C SER A 1232 -13.41 22.52 -4.94
N GLU A 1233 -13.31 21.18 -4.90
CA GLU A 1233 -14.45 20.26 -4.86
C GLU A 1233 -14.79 19.79 -3.42
N SER A 1234 -13.85 19.91 -2.48
CA SER A 1234 -14.02 19.65 -1.03
C SER A 1234 -14.66 20.83 -0.31
#